data_AF-A0A6A6KPL4-F1
#
_entry.id   AF-A0A6A6KPL4-F1
#
_cell.length_a   1.000
_cell.length_b   1.000
_cell.length_c   1.000
_cell.angle_alpha   90.00
_cell.angle_beta   90.00
_cell.angle_gamma   90.00
#
_symmetry.space_group_name_H-M   'P 1'
#
loop_
_entity.id
_entity.type
_entity.pdbx_description
1 polymer ?
#
loop_
_entity_poly.entity_id
_entity_poly.type
_entity_poly.pdbx_seq_one_letter_code
_entity_poly.pdbx_strand_id
1 'polypeptide(L)'
;MADRGVVKLITLGGKGSSLSSSSVYAVATGQAQLLTEEERLVIEKSSANVYGVCSILDHESTALASVVDAVAALSCEAAKADVAAFSSLDTGDGFVDKEGIGVAGDMKLLLNGSKLVGKVQSESFSKIPKINGRLREVVKSVHSVTRVSLNSREEIYEGDAIPAVLALSAALQNLGKSSFCRTKANLDAVGNESLKTGLLSMFEKKCPNENVLRNAYRLVLDSDFEEDTWKFVHEVNALLGTVWSIVAWEGITAFVALEGGELMSAKGVEEIGVNGRDEKVVKKGEKKKKKATLGKGTSVIVKLIKDRLQVKGGDSSDSLQGTRDFAKEQMAIRERAFSIITEVFKRHGATALDTPAFELRETLMGKYGEDSKLIYDLADQGGELCSLRYDLTVPFARYVAMNGITSFKRYQIAKVYRRDNPSKGRYREFYQCDFDIAGQYEEMGPDFEIVKILTELLDELDIGDYEVKLNHRKLLDGMLEICGVPPEKFRTICSSIDKLDKQSFEQVKKEMVEEKGLNVETADRIGTFVKERGQAKELLSKLKQEGSKFLENTSSKRALDDLEILFDALEKSKCIDKVVFDLSLARGLDYYTGVIFETVFKGTTQVGSIAAGGRYDNLIGMFGTKQVPAVGVSLGIERVFTIMEQLQKDRKQTTRPTETQVLLSILGDKSKLSLAAELVSELWSAKLKAEYVVSTRFSKHIDRAKESRIPWMILVGDKELEKGIVKMKNLETTVEEDVPRSSFVENLRDG
;
A
#
# COMPACT_ATOMS: atom_id res chain seq x y z
N MET A 1 60.13 25.06 -10.33
CA MET A 1 59.21 25.70 -9.38
C MET A 1 57.86 25.83 -10.08
N ALA A 2 56.80 25.07 -9.80
CA ALA A 2 56.55 23.86 -9.02
C ALA A 2 55.43 23.08 -9.77
N ASP A 3 55.39 21.75 -9.59
CA ASP A 3 54.50 20.79 -10.26
C ASP A 3 53.05 21.26 -10.47
N ARG A 4 52.60 21.30 -11.74
CA ARG A 4 51.18 21.18 -12.07
C ARG A 4 50.83 19.68 -12.10
N GLY A 5 50.57 19.13 -10.92
CA GLY A 5 50.05 17.78 -10.77
C GLY A 5 48.66 17.66 -11.40
N VAL A 6 48.52 16.69 -12.30
CA VAL A 6 47.25 16.27 -12.91
C VAL A 6 46.26 15.90 -11.80
N VAL A 7 45.22 16.71 -11.60
CA VAL A 7 44.11 16.39 -10.69
C VAL A 7 43.23 15.36 -11.39
N LYS A 8 43.24 14.12 -10.88
CA LYS A 8 42.34 13.04 -11.33
C LYS A 8 40.89 13.39 -10.96
N LEU A 9 39.97 13.23 -11.91
CA LEU A 9 38.52 13.26 -11.70
C LEU A 9 38.13 12.41 -10.47
N ILE A 10 37.48 13.03 -9.49
CA ILE A 10 36.82 12.32 -8.39
C ILE A 10 35.38 12.05 -8.82
N THR A 11 35.10 10.82 -9.26
CA THR A 11 33.73 10.33 -9.45
C THR A 11 33.12 9.90 -8.12
N LEU A 12 32.00 10.50 -7.72
CA LEU A 12 31.18 10.00 -6.62
C LEU A 12 30.59 8.63 -7.02
N GLY A 13 30.93 7.58 -6.26
CA GLY A 13 30.34 6.23 -6.38
C GLY A 13 31.14 5.17 -7.15
N GLY A 14 32.37 5.48 -7.62
CA GLY A 14 33.26 4.49 -8.25
C GLY A 14 34.28 3.89 -7.27
N LYS A 15 34.72 2.65 -7.52
CA LYS A 15 35.86 2.03 -6.79
C LYS A 15 37.10 2.93 -6.90
N GLY A 16 37.37 3.70 -5.85
CA GLY A 16 38.50 4.63 -5.76
C GLY A 16 38.24 5.98 -5.07
N SER A 17 37.04 6.27 -4.55
CA SER A 17 36.76 7.53 -3.84
C SER A 17 37.29 7.54 -2.39
N SER A 18 37.93 8.63 -1.97
CA SER A 18 38.51 8.81 -0.62
C SER A 18 37.54 9.38 0.43
N LEU A 19 36.27 9.61 0.10
CA LEU A 19 35.25 10.12 1.03
C LEU A 19 34.10 9.13 1.18
N SER A 20 33.70 8.87 2.43
CA SER A 20 32.59 7.96 2.76
C SER A 20 31.22 8.65 2.57
N SER A 21 30.16 7.87 2.36
CA SER A 21 28.77 8.39 2.28
C SER A 21 28.35 9.15 3.54
N SER A 22 28.86 8.74 4.71
CA SER A 22 28.69 9.44 5.98
C SER A 22 29.37 10.80 6.01
N SER A 23 30.56 10.92 5.40
CA SER A 23 31.28 12.20 5.29
C SER A 23 30.50 13.18 4.40
N VAL A 24 29.92 12.71 3.28
CA VAL A 24 29.07 13.52 2.39
C VAL A 24 27.78 13.98 3.09
N TYR A 25 27.15 13.11 3.89
CA TYR A 25 25.95 13.46 4.66
C TYR A 25 26.26 14.48 5.77
N ALA A 26 27.34 14.30 6.53
CA ALA A 26 27.75 15.25 7.57
C ALA A 26 28.04 16.65 7.00
N VAL A 27 28.62 16.69 5.79
CA VAL A 27 28.89 17.91 5.01
C VAL A 27 27.60 18.60 4.57
N ALA A 28 26.63 17.84 4.03
CA ALA A 28 25.33 18.34 3.59
C ALA A 28 24.49 18.97 4.72
N THR A 29 24.63 18.46 5.95
CA THR A 29 23.81 18.86 7.11
C THR A 29 24.50 19.84 8.06
N GLY A 30 25.67 20.39 7.69
CA GLY A 30 26.41 21.34 8.54
C GLY A 30 27.04 20.70 9.80
N GLN A 31 27.21 19.38 9.81
CA GLN A 31 27.84 18.63 10.90
C GLN A 31 29.35 18.46 10.67
N ALA A 32 30.03 19.54 10.29
CA ALA A 32 31.47 19.54 9.96
C ALA A 32 32.40 19.16 11.13
N GLN A 33 31.83 18.97 12.33
CA GLN A 33 32.53 18.51 13.54
C GLN A 33 32.79 16.99 13.52
N LEU A 34 32.10 16.25 12.65
CA LEU A 34 32.22 14.80 12.49
C LEU A 34 33.30 14.41 11.46
N LEU A 35 33.95 15.38 10.83
CA LEU A 35 34.96 15.18 9.79
C LEU A 35 36.37 15.24 10.38
N THR A 36 37.27 14.41 9.87
CA THR A 36 38.70 14.51 10.17
C THR A 36 39.33 15.73 9.50
N GLU A 37 40.48 16.19 10.01
CA GLU A 37 41.26 17.31 9.44
C GLU A 37 41.62 17.08 7.96
N GLU A 38 42.02 15.85 7.60
CA GLU A 38 42.34 15.49 6.22
C GLU A 38 41.11 15.53 5.30
N GLU A 39 39.94 15.07 5.79
CA GLU A 39 38.69 15.17 5.04
C GLU A 39 38.29 16.63 4.81
N ARG A 40 38.40 17.51 5.81
CA ARG A 40 38.13 18.95 5.65
C ARG A 40 38.98 19.59 4.56
N LEU A 41 40.28 19.30 4.56
CA LEU A 41 41.24 19.90 3.65
C LEU A 41 41.08 19.42 2.20
N VAL A 42 40.58 18.19 2.02
CA VAL A 42 40.17 17.63 0.71
C VAL A 42 38.83 18.23 0.27
N ILE A 43 37.90 18.47 1.19
CA ILE A 43 36.57 19.04 0.92
C ILE A 43 36.66 20.50 0.48
N GLU A 44 37.50 21.32 1.12
CA GLU A 44 37.69 22.74 0.79
C GLU A 44 38.33 22.97 -0.60
N LYS A 45 38.95 21.95 -1.20
CA LYS A 45 39.71 22.07 -2.46
C LYS A 45 39.08 21.40 -3.68
N SER A 46 37.82 20.96 -3.60
CA SER A 46 37.17 20.16 -4.66
C SER A 46 35.90 20.81 -5.24
N SER A 47 35.93 21.14 -6.53
CA SER A 47 34.80 21.69 -7.31
C SER A 47 33.57 20.79 -7.40
N ALA A 48 33.75 19.48 -7.18
CA ALA A 48 32.65 18.52 -7.09
C ALA A 48 31.70 18.76 -5.90
N ASN A 49 32.11 19.54 -4.88
CA ASN A 49 31.34 19.74 -3.65
C ASN A 49 30.31 20.87 -3.76
N VAL A 50 30.61 21.93 -4.52
CA VAL A 50 29.65 23.03 -4.80
C VAL A 50 28.41 22.45 -5.49
N TYR A 51 28.62 21.61 -6.52
CA TYR A 51 27.53 20.94 -7.23
C TYR A 51 26.82 19.87 -6.40
N GLY A 52 27.50 19.26 -5.43
CA GLY A 52 26.88 18.41 -4.41
C GLY A 52 25.84 19.17 -3.58
N VAL A 53 26.19 20.34 -3.04
CA VAL A 53 25.24 21.19 -2.31
C VAL A 53 24.17 21.77 -3.24
N CYS A 54 24.53 22.16 -4.46
CA CYS A 54 23.54 22.58 -5.46
C CYS A 54 22.52 21.48 -5.79
N SER A 55 22.91 20.20 -5.77
CA SER A 55 21.97 19.07 -5.97
C SER A 55 20.96 18.93 -4.83
N ILE A 56 21.37 19.23 -3.61
CA ILE A 56 20.48 19.27 -2.44
C ILE A 56 19.57 20.47 -2.53
N LEU A 57 20.11 21.64 -2.87
CA LEU A 57 19.32 22.86 -3.12
C LEU A 57 18.29 22.64 -4.23
N ASP A 58 18.66 21.99 -5.34
CA ASP A 58 17.74 21.59 -6.41
C ASP A 58 16.59 20.73 -5.88
N HIS A 59 16.92 19.63 -5.19
CA HIS A 59 15.92 18.71 -4.63
C HIS A 59 14.98 19.40 -3.63
N GLU A 60 15.54 20.07 -2.62
CA GLU A 60 14.79 20.67 -1.52
C GLU A 60 13.96 21.89 -1.98
N SER A 61 14.50 22.71 -2.90
CA SER A 61 13.76 23.86 -3.43
C SER A 61 12.68 23.45 -4.42
N THR A 62 12.88 22.36 -5.18
CA THR A 62 11.84 21.73 -6.02
C THR A 62 10.70 21.18 -5.16
N ALA A 63 11.04 20.47 -4.08
CA ALA A 63 10.05 19.99 -3.12
C ALA A 63 9.28 21.17 -2.49
N LEU A 64 9.97 22.24 -2.08
CA LEU A 64 9.33 23.43 -1.52
C LEU A 64 8.36 24.08 -2.51
N ALA A 65 8.80 24.31 -3.75
CA ALA A 65 7.98 24.90 -4.81
C ALA A 65 6.72 24.09 -5.12
N SER A 66 6.75 22.77 -4.93
CA SER A 66 5.59 21.90 -5.14
C SER A 66 4.51 22.00 -4.05
N VAL A 67 4.86 22.46 -2.84
CA VAL A 67 3.95 22.47 -1.69
C VAL A 67 3.48 23.88 -1.28
N VAL A 68 4.24 24.93 -1.61
CA VAL A 68 3.96 26.31 -1.15
C VAL A 68 2.60 26.84 -1.57
N ASP A 69 2.09 26.46 -2.74
CA ASP A 69 0.76 26.92 -3.21
C ASP A 69 -0.38 26.23 -2.47
N ALA A 70 -0.22 24.94 -2.16
CA ALA A 70 -1.17 24.21 -1.32
C ALA A 70 -1.24 24.80 0.09
N VAL A 71 -0.10 25.13 0.68
CA VAL A 71 -0.02 25.79 1.99
C VAL A 71 -0.63 27.20 1.93
N ALA A 72 -0.28 27.99 0.92
CA ALA A 72 -0.82 29.34 0.75
C ALA A 72 -2.35 29.34 0.54
N ALA A 73 -2.89 28.35 -0.19
CA ALA A 73 -4.32 28.19 -0.38
C ALA A 73 -5.05 27.88 0.94
N LEU A 74 -4.50 27.01 1.80
CA LEU A 74 -5.05 26.78 3.15
C LEU A 74 -5.04 28.07 3.96
N SER A 75 -3.96 28.84 3.91
CA SER A 75 -3.86 30.14 4.58
C SER A 75 -4.88 31.14 4.07
N CYS A 76 -5.14 31.19 2.75
CA CYS A 76 -6.18 32.05 2.18
C CYS A 76 -7.55 31.74 2.79
N GLU A 77 -7.89 30.47 2.98
CA GLU A 77 -9.16 30.09 3.60
C GLU A 77 -9.19 30.36 5.10
N ALA A 78 -8.11 30.05 5.81
CA ALA A 78 -7.97 30.29 7.24
C ALA A 78 -8.15 31.78 7.57
N ALA A 79 -7.41 32.66 6.88
CA ALA A 79 -7.45 34.09 7.06
C ALA A 79 -8.62 34.79 6.34
N LYS A 80 -9.45 34.03 5.58
CA LYS A 80 -10.56 34.56 4.76
C LYS A 80 -10.09 35.62 3.75
N ALA A 81 -8.90 35.44 3.21
CA ALA A 81 -8.21 36.38 2.36
C ALA A 81 -8.97 36.68 1.07
N ASP A 82 -8.81 37.90 0.55
CA ASP A 82 -9.27 38.27 -0.78
C ASP A 82 -8.47 37.53 -1.86
N VAL A 83 -9.18 37.08 -2.90
CA VAL A 83 -8.67 36.22 -3.98
C VAL A 83 -8.77 36.88 -5.35
N ALA A 84 -9.16 38.16 -5.41
CA ALA A 84 -9.25 38.92 -6.65
C ALA A 84 -7.93 38.91 -7.44
N ALA A 85 -6.78 38.93 -6.73
CA ALA A 85 -5.44 38.88 -7.31
C ALA A 85 -5.16 37.62 -8.15
N PHE A 86 -5.90 36.52 -7.95
CA PHE A 86 -5.72 35.29 -8.73
C PHE A 86 -6.50 35.34 -10.06
N SER A 87 -7.30 36.39 -10.26
CA SER A 87 -8.17 36.54 -11.44
C SER A 87 -7.66 37.52 -12.49
N SER A 88 -6.66 38.35 -12.20
CA SER A 88 -6.34 39.56 -12.97
C SER A 88 -4.93 39.59 -13.59
N LEU A 89 -4.44 38.50 -14.18
CA LEU A 89 -3.01 38.36 -14.56
C LEU A 89 -2.71 38.29 -16.07
N ASP A 90 -3.66 38.57 -16.96
CA ASP A 90 -3.37 38.74 -18.38
C ASP A 90 -3.44 40.23 -18.75
N THR A 91 -2.28 40.86 -18.92
CA THR A 91 -2.16 42.28 -19.29
C THR A 91 -2.19 42.50 -20.81
N GLY A 92 -2.14 41.43 -21.62
CA GLY A 92 -2.22 41.49 -23.08
C GLY A 92 -1.10 42.28 -23.77
N ASP A 93 -0.02 42.61 -23.07
CA ASP A 93 1.10 43.46 -23.54
C ASP A 93 2.29 42.67 -24.13
N GLY A 94 2.17 41.34 -24.21
CA GLY A 94 3.18 40.45 -24.80
C GLY A 94 4.30 40.01 -23.84
N PHE A 95 4.34 40.50 -22.59
CA PHE A 95 5.28 40.06 -21.55
C PHE A 95 4.56 39.20 -20.51
N VAL A 96 4.46 37.90 -20.77
CA VAL A 96 3.67 36.98 -19.93
C VAL A 96 4.52 36.37 -18.81
N ASP A 97 4.22 36.70 -17.55
CA ASP A 97 4.72 35.98 -16.36
C ASP A 97 4.04 34.61 -16.26
N LYS A 98 4.59 33.62 -16.99
CA LYS A 98 4.03 32.27 -17.10
C LYS A 98 3.91 31.57 -15.75
N GLU A 99 4.91 31.72 -14.87
CA GLU A 99 4.90 31.05 -13.57
C GLU A 99 3.91 31.71 -12.61
N GLY A 100 3.83 33.04 -12.60
CA GLY A 100 2.83 33.77 -11.82
C GLY A 100 1.40 33.42 -12.23
N ILE A 101 1.14 33.31 -13.54
CA ILE A 101 -0.16 32.85 -14.06
C ILE A 101 -0.43 31.40 -13.67
N GLY A 102 0.57 30.52 -13.75
CA GLY A 102 0.47 29.13 -13.31
C GLY A 102 0.05 29.02 -11.85
N VAL A 103 0.72 29.76 -10.95
CA VAL A 103 0.37 29.82 -9.53
C VAL A 103 -1.06 30.32 -9.34
N ALA A 104 -1.47 31.39 -10.04
CA ALA A 104 -2.84 31.89 -9.93
C ALA A 104 -3.90 30.88 -10.42
N GLY A 105 -3.59 30.12 -11.46
CA GLY A 105 -4.41 29.00 -11.94
C GLY A 105 -4.55 27.90 -10.89
N ASP A 106 -3.43 27.50 -10.28
CA ASP A 106 -3.42 26.50 -9.20
C ASP A 106 -4.22 26.97 -7.98
N MET A 107 -4.05 28.23 -7.57
CA MET A 107 -4.79 28.84 -6.46
C MET A 107 -6.30 28.89 -6.74
N LYS A 108 -6.72 29.23 -7.97
CA LYS A 108 -8.13 29.17 -8.40
C LYS A 108 -8.69 27.75 -8.30
N LEU A 109 -7.93 26.76 -8.73
CA LEU A 109 -8.35 25.36 -8.70
C LEU A 109 -8.48 24.86 -7.26
N LEU A 110 -7.49 25.15 -6.42
CA LEU A 110 -7.47 24.77 -5.01
C LEU A 110 -8.63 25.38 -4.22
N LEU A 111 -8.91 26.67 -4.44
CA LEU A 111 -9.94 27.44 -3.75
C LEU A 111 -11.33 27.35 -4.40
N ASN A 112 -11.47 26.60 -5.49
CA ASN A 112 -12.73 26.51 -6.24
C ASN A 112 -13.89 26.04 -5.34
N GLY A 113 -14.94 26.85 -5.26
CA GLY A 113 -16.15 26.57 -4.47
C GLY A 113 -16.04 26.96 -2.99
N SER A 114 -14.94 27.57 -2.55
CA SER A 114 -14.80 28.06 -1.18
C SER A 114 -15.80 29.19 -0.85
N LYS A 115 -16.39 29.13 0.35
CA LYS A 115 -17.23 30.21 0.93
C LYS A 115 -16.50 30.99 2.04
N LEU A 116 -15.23 30.66 2.27
CA LEU A 116 -14.42 31.22 3.35
C LEU A 116 -13.64 32.44 2.90
N VAL A 117 -13.12 32.45 1.68
CA VAL A 117 -12.33 33.52 1.07
C VAL A 117 -13.15 34.74 0.63
N GLY A 118 -12.47 35.84 0.25
CA GLY A 118 -13.06 37.05 -0.33
C GLY A 118 -13.43 38.15 0.68
N LYS A 119 -12.88 38.13 1.91
CA LYS A 119 -13.34 39.01 3.00
C LYS A 119 -12.25 39.92 3.57
N VAL A 120 -10.99 39.49 3.56
CA VAL A 120 -9.87 40.21 4.19
C VAL A 120 -8.83 40.57 3.15
N GLN A 121 -8.63 41.86 2.89
CA GLN A 121 -7.54 42.31 2.04
C GLN A 121 -6.21 42.30 2.81
N SER A 122 -5.19 41.68 2.23
CA SER A 122 -3.84 41.69 2.77
C SER A 122 -2.81 41.50 1.66
N GLU A 123 -1.77 42.32 1.69
CA GLU A 123 -0.70 42.35 0.69
C GLU A 123 0.07 41.02 0.62
N SER A 124 0.18 40.31 1.74
CA SER A 124 0.85 39.01 1.81
C SER A 124 0.13 37.89 1.04
N PHE A 125 -1.18 38.03 0.82
CA PHE A 125 -1.99 37.09 0.04
C PHE A 125 -2.11 37.53 -1.42
N SER A 126 -2.29 38.83 -1.70
CA SER A 126 -2.37 39.32 -3.08
C SER A 126 -1.07 39.13 -3.87
N LYS A 127 0.09 39.10 -3.19
CA LYS A 127 1.39 38.87 -3.81
C LYS A 127 1.75 37.39 -4.05
N ILE A 128 0.90 36.42 -3.67
CA ILE A 128 1.20 34.98 -3.83
C ILE A 128 1.62 34.63 -5.27
N PRO A 129 0.90 35.03 -6.34
CA PRO A 129 1.29 34.71 -7.72
C PRO A 129 2.69 35.22 -8.05
N LYS A 130 3.00 36.46 -7.66
CA LYS A 130 4.30 37.07 -7.93
C LYS A 130 5.44 36.39 -7.16
N ILE A 131 5.23 36.06 -5.89
CA ILE A 131 6.29 35.51 -5.03
C ILE A 131 6.53 34.03 -5.34
N ASN A 132 5.48 33.22 -5.40
CA ASN A 132 5.61 31.79 -5.67
C ASN A 132 5.94 31.53 -7.15
N GLY A 133 5.45 32.38 -8.07
CA GLY A 133 5.83 32.33 -9.48
C GLY A 133 7.32 32.59 -9.67
N ARG A 134 7.87 33.62 -9.03
CA ARG A 134 9.32 33.90 -9.04
C ARG A 134 10.14 32.76 -8.44
N LEU A 135 9.64 32.11 -7.38
CA LEU A 135 10.29 30.92 -6.83
C LEU A 135 10.33 29.78 -7.84
N ARG A 136 9.20 29.43 -8.48
CA ARG A 136 9.14 28.36 -9.49
C ARG A 136 10.11 28.60 -10.65
N GLU A 137 10.17 29.84 -11.14
CA GLU A 137 11.09 30.25 -12.20
C GLU A 137 12.56 30.00 -11.81
N VAL A 138 12.94 30.47 -10.63
CA VAL A 138 14.32 30.36 -10.15
C VAL A 138 14.70 28.92 -9.80
N VAL A 139 13.78 28.15 -9.22
CA VAL A 139 13.98 26.71 -8.96
C VAL A 139 14.21 25.95 -10.25
N LYS A 140 13.47 26.24 -11.33
CA LYS A 140 13.74 25.66 -12.65
C LYS A 140 15.12 26.03 -13.19
N SER A 141 15.57 27.26 -12.94
CA SER A 141 16.93 27.70 -13.31
C SER A 141 18.00 26.91 -12.54
N VAL A 142 17.86 26.77 -11.21
CA VAL A 142 18.76 25.96 -10.38
C VAL A 142 18.77 24.50 -10.82
N HIS A 143 17.60 23.93 -11.10
CA HIS A 143 17.47 22.57 -11.61
C HIS A 143 18.22 22.39 -12.94
N SER A 144 17.99 23.30 -13.89
CA SER A 144 18.62 23.26 -15.21
C SER A 144 20.14 23.32 -15.09
N VAL A 145 20.68 24.31 -14.37
CA VAL A 145 22.13 24.50 -14.27
C VAL A 145 22.80 23.36 -13.51
N THR A 146 22.19 22.90 -12.42
CA THR A 146 22.72 21.79 -11.60
C THR A 146 22.74 20.48 -12.38
N ARG A 147 21.65 20.15 -13.09
CA ARG A 147 21.56 18.90 -13.87
C ARG A 147 22.43 18.89 -15.10
N VAL A 148 22.53 20.01 -15.82
CA VAL A 148 23.43 20.11 -16.99
C VAL A 148 24.88 19.90 -16.55
N SER A 149 25.29 20.53 -15.45
CA SER A 149 26.66 20.44 -14.93
C SER A 149 26.99 19.05 -14.36
N LEU A 150 26.04 18.37 -13.72
CA LEU A 150 26.23 17.00 -13.24
C LEU A 150 26.30 15.95 -14.38
N ASN A 151 25.77 16.28 -15.56
CA ASN A 151 25.71 15.37 -16.71
C ASN A 151 26.70 15.73 -17.84
N SER A 152 27.42 16.85 -17.75
CA SER A 152 28.43 17.24 -18.75
C SER A 152 29.74 16.48 -18.53
N ARG A 153 30.47 16.21 -19.63
CA ARG A 153 31.78 15.52 -19.62
C ARG A 153 32.98 16.48 -19.59
N GLU A 154 32.73 17.80 -19.56
CA GLU A 154 33.75 18.85 -19.59
C GLU A 154 34.14 19.33 -18.18
N GLU A 155 35.22 20.11 -18.08
CA GLU A 155 35.66 20.73 -16.82
C GLU A 155 34.53 21.58 -16.22
N ILE A 156 34.08 21.21 -15.03
CA ILE A 156 33.02 21.87 -14.29
C ILE A 156 33.57 23.19 -13.74
N TYR A 157 33.10 24.33 -14.23
CA TYR A 157 33.42 25.64 -13.67
C TYR A 157 32.51 25.93 -12.47
N GLU A 158 33.10 26.12 -11.28
CA GLU A 158 32.37 26.36 -10.02
C GLU A 158 31.41 27.57 -10.09
N GLY A 159 31.67 28.53 -10.99
CA GLY A 159 30.92 29.78 -11.12
C GLY A 159 29.57 29.69 -11.83
N ASP A 160 29.29 28.65 -12.62
CA ASP A 160 28.11 28.63 -13.50
C ASP A 160 26.78 28.53 -12.72
N ALA A 161 26.80 27.89 -11.55
CA ALA A 161 25.64 27.75 -10.68
C ALA A 161 25.36 28.98 -9.81
N ILE A 162 26.35 29.86 -9.58
CA ILE A 162 26.26 30.98 -8.63
C ILE A 162 25.11 31.93 -8.96
N PRO A 163 24.90 32.39 -10.22
CA PRO A 163 23.80 33.30 -10.53
C PRO A 163 22.42 32.71 -10.21
N ALA A 164 22.21 31.42 -10.49
CA ALA A 164 20.96 30.73 -10.21
C ALA A 164 20.73 30.55 -8.70
N VAL A 165 21.77 30.18 -7.95
CA VAL A 165 21.72 30.01 -6.49
C VAL A 165 21.56 31.35 -5.77
N LEU A 166 22.16 32.43 -6.27
CA LEU A 166 21.97 33.79 -5.75
C LEU A 166 20.54 34.28 -5.99
N ALA A 167 19.99 34.04 -7.18
CA ALA A 167 18.58 34.32 -7.45
C ALA A 167 17.65 33.52 -6.51
N LEU A 168 18.03 32.28 -6.17
CA LEU A 168 17.27 31.42 -5.26
C LEU A 168 17.23 32.01 -3.86
N SER A 169 18.34 32.52 -3.34
CA SER A 169 18.37 33.12 -2.00
C SER A 169 17.43 34.32 -1.87
N ALA A 170 17.35 35.18 -2.90
CA ALA A 170 16.44 36.31 -2.94
C ALA A 170 14.96 35.87 -3.03
N ALA A 171 14.66 34.84 -3.82
CA ALA A 171 13.32 34.26 -3.91
C ALA A 171 12.89 33.64 -2.56
N LEU A 172 13.79 32.91 -1.91
CA LEU A 172 13.58 32.32 -0.58
C LEU A 172 13.31 33.38 0.49
N GLN A 173 14.06 34.48 0.50
CA GLN A 173 13.84 35.57 1.45
C GLN A 173 12.44 36.17 1.29
N ASN A 174 11.99 36.40 0.06
CA ASN A 174 10.67 36.95 -0.23
C ASN A 174 9.54 35.98 0.15
N LEU A 175 9.70 34.69 -0.16
CA LEU A 175 8.76 33.65 0.27
C LEU A 175 8.67 33.60 1.80
N GLY A 176 9.81 33.54 2.49
CA GLY A 176 9.86 33.46 3.95
C GLY A 176 9.16 34.63 4.62
N LYS A 177 9.41 35.87 4.18
CA LYS A 177 8.73 37.07 4.70
C LYS A 177 7.21 37.00 4.48
N SER A 178 6.80 36.64 3.27
CA SER A 178 5.38 36.55 2.90
C SER A 178 4.65 35.44 3.68
N SER A 179 5.26 34.27 3.80
CA SER A 179 4.76 33.12 4.55
C SER A 179 4.66 33.40 6.06
N PHE A 180 5.65 34.09 6.63
CA PHE A 180 5.61 34.53 8.03
C PHE A 180 4.44 35.49 8.31
N CYS A 181 4.17 36.45 7.40
CA CYS A 181 3.00 37.33 7.50
C CYS A 181 1.68 36.55 7.43
N ARG A 182 1.57 35.57 6.52
CA ARG A 182 0.37 34.70 6.45
C ARG A 182 0.20 33.85 7.70
N THR A 183 1.29 33.35 8.28
CA THR A 183 1.29 32.61 9.55
C THR A 183 0.69 33.44 10.69
N LYS A 184 1.06 34.73 10.80
CA LYS A 184 0.46 35.65 11.78
C LYS A 184 -1.04 35.84 11.52
N ALA A 185 -1.44 36.06 10.26
CA ALA A 185 -2.86 36.19 9.91
C ALA A 185 -3.67 34.93 10.24
N ASN A 186 -3.08 33.74 10.06
CA ASN A 186 -3.71 32.46 10.43
C ASN A 186 -3.89 32.34 11.95
N LEU A 187 -2.88 32.73 12.74
CA LEU A 187 -2.97 32.75 14.21
C LEU A 187 -4.09 33.66 14.70
N ASP A 188 -4.26 34.83 14.08
CA ASP A 188 -5.34 35.75 14.41
C ASP A 188 -6.73 35.19 14.08
N ALA A 189 -6.81 34.31 13.08
CA ALA A 189 -8.04 33.66 12.64
C ALA A 189 -8.46 32.44 13.49
N VAL A 190 -7.63 31.98 14.43
CA VAL A 190 -7.97 30.85 15.33
C VAL A 190 -9.10 31.27 16.27
N GLY A 191 -10.27 30.63 16.12
CA GLY A 191 -11.48 31.01 16.87
C GLY A 191 -11.58 30.53 18.32
N ASN A 192 -10.67 29.67 18.79
CA ASN A 192 -10.64 29.16 20.17
C ASN A 192 -9.45 29.76 20.92
N GLU A 193 -9.72 30.54 21.98
CA GLU A 193 -8.70 31.29 22.73
C GLU A 193 -7.67 30.41 23.45
N SER A 194 -8.07 29.24 23.96
CA SER A 194 -7.15 28.29 24.59
C SER A 194 -6.17 27.70 23.57
N LEU A 195 -6.70 27.25 22.43
CA LEU A 195 -5.88 26.76 21.32
C LEU A 195 -4.99 27.86 20.74
N LYS A 196 -5.52 29.09 20.60
CA LYS A 196 -4.77 30.25 20.12
C LYS A 196 -3.59 30.56 21.03
N THR A 197 -3.81 30.60 22.34
CA THR A 197 -2.74 30.89 23.32
C THR A 197 -1.66 29.80 23.30
N GLY A 198 -2.05 28.52 23.29
CA GLY A 198 -1.09 27.41 23.22
C GLY A 198 -0.29 27.40 21.92
N LEU A 199 -0.96 27.63 20.79
CA LEU A 199 -0.32 27.67 19.47
C LEU A 199 0.63 28.87 19.33
N LEU A 200 0.25 30.04 19.86
CA LEU A 200 1.06 31.25 19.87
C LEU A 200 2.35 31.04 20.69
N SER A 201 2.25 30.44 21.87
CA SER A 201 3.43 30.09 22.68
C SER A 201 4.39 29.14 21.92
N MET A 202 3.86 28.14 21.22
CA MET A 202 4.69 27.24 20.42
C MET A 202 5.31 27.93 19.21
N PHE A 203 4.54 28.77 18.52
CA PHE A 203 5.01 29.55 17.38
C PHE A 203 6.16 30.48 17.77
N GLU A 204 6.03 31.24 18.85
CA GLU A 204 7.08 32.14 19.35
C GLU A 204 8.36 31.39 19.75
N LYS A 205 8.22 30.18 20.28
CA LYS A 205 9.36 29.35 20.71
C LYS A 205 10.07 28.62 19.56
N LYS A 206 9.34 28.20 18.52
CA LYS A 206 9.83 27.23 17.53
C LYS A 206 9.83 27.72 16.09
N CYS A 207 9.08 28.77 15.73
CA CYS A 207 9.12 29.31 14.39
C CYS A 207 10.28 30.31 14.26
N PRO A 208 11.14 30.19 13.23
CA PRO A 208 12.12 31.23 12.95
C PRO A 208 11.44 32.58 12.73
N ASN A 209 11.81 33.57 13.55
CA ASN A 209 11.26 34.91 13.43
C ASN A 209 11.91 35.70 12.28
N GLU A 210 11.36 36.88 11.99
CA GLU A 210 11.85 37.74 10.90
C GLU A 210 13.33 38.13 11.05
N ASN A 211 13.84 38.26 12.29
CA ASN A 211 15.26 38.55 12.53
C ASN A 211 16.14 37.35 12.18
N VAL A 212 15.72 36.12 12.50
CA VAL A 212 16.45 34.90 12.10
C VAL A 212 16.49 34.78 10.58
N LEU A 213 15.36 34.99 9.90
CA LEU A 213 15.31 34.98 8.43
C LEU A 213 16.20 36.08 7.81
N ARG A 214 16.17 37.30 8.38
CA ARG A 214 16.99 38.42 7.94
C ARG A 214 18.48 38.14 8.13
N ASN A 215 18.86 37.57 9.27
CA ASN A 215 20.24 37.20 9.57
C ASN A 215 20.74 36.09 8.63
N ALA A 216 19.94 35.04 8.40
CA ALA A 216 20.28 33.99 7.45
C ALA A 216 20.51 34.54 6.03
N TYR A 217 19.64 35.43 5.56
CA TYR A 217 19.86 36.09 4.26
C TYR A 217 21.06 37.04 4.26
N ARG A 218 21.33 37.73 5.37
CA ARG A 218 22.51 38.58 5.48
C ARG A 218 23.81 37.76 5.38
N LEU A 219 23.88 36.59 6.02
CA LEU A 219 25.03 35.69 5.91
C LEU A 219 25.29 35.26 4.46
N VAL A 220 24.23 35.05 3.66
CA VAL A 220 24.36 34.79 2.22
C VAL A 220 24.98 35.99 1.48
N LEU A 221 24.55 37.21 1.79
CA LEU A 221 25.07 38.43 1.14
C LEU A 221 26.48 38.80 1.59
N ASP A 222 26.83 38.49 2.83
CA ASP A 222 28.16 38.70 3.42
C ASP A 222 29.16 37.60 2.99
N SER A 223 28.68 36.55 2.30
CA SER A 223 29.55 35.50 1.78
C SER A 223 30.19 35.95 0.47
N ASP A 224 31.52 35.89 0.43
CA ASP A 224 32.28 36.15 -0.79
C ASP A 224 32.16 34.95 -1.73
N PHE A 225 31.30 35.06 -2.74
CA PHE A 225 31.07 33.97 -3.70
C PHE A 225 32.17 33.85 -4.76
N GLU A 226 33.10 34.82 -4.83
CA GLU A 226 34.28 34.79 -5.71
C GLU A 226 35.48 34.11 -5.02
N GLU A 227 35.63 34.27 -3.69
CA GLU A 227 36.71 33.65 -2.91
C GLU A 227 36.29 32.37 -2.16
N ASP A 228 35.03 32.23 -1.74
CA ASP A 228 34.50 31.09 -0.95
C ASP A 228 33.08 30.68 -1.38
N THR A 229 32.99 30.14 -2.61
CA THR A 229 31.73 29.63 -3.19
C THR A 229 31.08 28.54 -2.33
N TRP A 230 31.90 27.75 -1.62
CA TRP A 230 31.44 26.69 -0.71
C TRP A 230 30.58 27.25 0.43
N LYS A 231 31.10 28.25 1.16
CA LYS A 231 30.37 28.89 2.24
C LYS A 231 29.11 29.56 1.72
N PHE A 232 29.18 30.22 0.56
CA PHE A 232 28.01 30.83 -0.08
C PHE A 232 26.87 29.84 -0.30
N VAL A 233 27.12 28.69 -0.96
CA VAL A 233 26.06 27.70 -1.23
C VAL A 233 25.53 27.06 0.06
N HIS A 234 26.37 26.92 1.09
CA HIS A 234 25.96 26.42 2.39
C HIS A 234 25.01 27.38 3.13
N GLU A 235 25.32 28.68 3.12
CA GLU A 235 24.45 29.71 3.70
C GLU A 235 23.09 29.79 2.98
N VAL A 236 23.07 29.56 1.66
CA VAL A 236 21.79 29.46 0.91
C VAL A 236 21.00 28.23 1.33
N ASN A 237 21.65 27.10 1.61
CA ASN A 237 20.98 25.91 2.14
C ASN A 237 20.43 26.12 3.55
N ALA A 238 21.17 26.82 4.42
CA ALA A 238 20.69 27.20 5.75
C ALA A 238 19.47 28.15 5.68
N LEU A 239 19.49 29.10 4.75
CA LEU A 239 18.35 29.97 4.46
C LEU A 239 17.14 29.15 3.97
N LEU A 240 17.33 28.18 3.08
CA LEU A 240 16.28 27.28 2.59
C LEU A 240 15.64 26.49 3.75
N GLY A 241 16.43 25.93 4.66
CA GLY A 241 15.91 25.24 5.86
C GLY A 241 15.12 26.16 6.79
N THR A 242 15.54 27.43 6.91
CA THR A 242 14.80 28.46 7.66
C THR A 242 13.44 28.73 7.03
N VAL A 243 13.39 28.88 5.70
CA VAL A 243 12.14 29.13 4.96
C VAL A 243 11.20 27.93 5.00
N TRP A 244 11.72 26.70 4.86
CA TRP A 244 10.95 25.47 5.08
C TRP A 244 10.25 25.45 6.43
N SER A 245 10.97 25.81 7.49
CA SER A 245 10.40 25.88 8.84
C SER A 245 9.27 26.91 8.94
N ILE A 246 9.42 28.07 8.31
CA ILE A 246 8.38 29.11 8.28
C ILE A 246 7.16 28.63 7.48
N VAL A 247 7.33 28.03 6.31
CA VAL A 247 6.23 27.50 5.48
C VAL A 247 5.50 26.34 6.19
N ALA A 248 6.23 25.50 6.93
CA ALA A 248 5.62 24.47 7.77
C ALA A 248 4.72 25.08 8.85
N TRP A 249 5.19 26.14 9.52
CA TRP A 249 4.38 26.88 10.50
C TRP A 249 3.17 27.57 9.87
N GLU A 250 3.29 28.10 8.66
CA GLU A 250 2.15 28.59 7.90
C GLU A 250 1.09 27.50 7.73
N GLY A 251 1.48 26.30 7.28
CA GLY A 251 0.57 25.18 7.11
C GLY A 251 -0.06 24.69 8.41
N ILE A 252 0.71 24.60 9.50
CA ILE A 252 0.22 24.21 10.84
C ILE A 252 -0.84 25.21 11.31
N THR A 253 -0.53 26.51 11.27
CA THR A 253 -1.44 27.55 11.74
C THR A 253 -2.71 27.63 10.88
N ALA A 254 -2.60 27.50 9.56
CA ALA A 254 -3.75 27.43 8.66
C ALA A 254 -4.66 26.23 8.99
N PHE A 255 -4.07 25.05 9.17
CA PHE A 255 -4.83 23.84 9.51
C PHE A 255 -5.53 23.95 10.86
N VAL A 256 -4.84 24.45 11.90
CA VAL A 256 -5.45 24.65 13.23
C VAL A 256 -6.55 25.71 13.18
N ALA A 257 -6.39 26.78 12.41
CA ALA A 257 -7.45 27.79 12.25
C ALA A 257 -8.70 27.21 11.58
N LEU A 258 -8.54 26.29 10.62
CA LEU A 258 -9.66 25.64 9.90
C LEU A 258 -10.32 24.51 10.70
N GLU A 259 -9.54 23.72 11.44
CA GLU A 259 -9.98 22.42 11.99
C GLU A 259 -9.71 22.22 13.50
N GLY A 260 -9.02 23.15 14.16
CA GLY A 260 -8.61 23.04 15.56
C GLY A 260 -9.76 22.80 16.54
N GLY A 261 -10.94 23.39 16.27
CA GLY A 261 -12.14 23.18 17.09
C GLY A 261 -12.69 21.75 17.09
N GLU A 262 -12.51 21.00 15.99
CA GLU A 262 -12.95 19.59 15.90
C GLU A 262 -11.94 18.61 16.52
N LEU A 263 -10.65 18.98 16.54
CA LEU A 263 -9.59 18.14 17.12
C LEU A 263 -9.69 18.04 18.65
N MET A 264 -10.17 19.11 19.30
CA MET A 264 -10.38 19.14 20.76
C MET A 264 -11.69 18.50 21.21
N SER A 265 -12.73 18.48 20.36
CA SER A 265 -13.97 17.76 20.68
C SER A 265 -13.85 16.24 20.47
N ALA A 266 -12.87 15.79 19.69
CA ALA A 266 -12.55 14.37 19.48
C ALA A 266 -11.64 13.76 20.54
N LYS A 267 -10.92 14.57 21.33
CA LYS A 267 -10.13 14.12 22.49
C LYS A 267 -10.81 14.61 23.76
N GLY A 268 -11.64 13.76 24.37
CA GLY A 268 -12.10 13.98 25.74
C GLY A 268 -10.90 14.15 26.66
N VAL A 269 -10.72 15.36 27.18
CA VAL A 269 -9.73 15.63 28.22
C VAL A 269 -10.29 15.06 29.51
N GLU A 270 -9.73 13.96 29.99
CA GLU A 270 -9.79 13.58 31.40
C GLU A 270 -9.04 14.65 32.20
N GLU A 271 -9.76 15.67 32.66
CA GLU A 271 -9.30 16.47 33.78
C GLU A 271 -9.60 15.70 35.07
N ILE A 272 -8.55 15.14 35.66
CA ILE A 272 -8.52 14.71 37.05
C ILE A 272 -8.70 15.97 37.91
N GLY A 273 -9.90 16.16 38.45
CA GLY A 273 -10.24 17.28 39.33
C GLY A 273 -11.30 16.87 40.37
N VAL A 274 -10.87 16.81 41.62
CA VAL A 274 -11.61 16.35 42.81
C VAL A 274 -12.79 17.28 43.15
N ASN A 275 -14.02 16.76 43.13
CA ASN A 275 -15.04 16.88 44.19
C ASN A 275 -16.43 16.44 43.70
N GLY A 276 -17.12 15.65 44.52
CA GLY A 276 -18.40 15.04 44.18
C GLY A 276 -19.60 15.98 44.22
N ARG A 277 -20.62 15.63 43.43
CA ARG A 277 -22.03 15.43 43.81
C ARG A 277 -22.86 15.12 42.56
N ASP A 278 -23.81 14.20 42.72
CA ASP A 278 -24.79 13.79 41.72
C ASP A 278 -25.59 14.96 41.16
N GLU A 279 -25.53 15.20 39.84
CA GLU A 279 -26.61 15.86 39.10
C GLU A 279 -26.81 15.24 37.70
N LYS A 280 -28.07 14.86 37.43
CA LYS A 280 -28.57 14.39 36.13
C LYS A 280 -28.43 15.50 35.08
N VAL A 281 -27.60 15.32 34.06
CA VAL A 281 -27.53 16.23 32.92
C VAL A 281 -28.48 15.78 31.80
N VAL A 282 -29.50 16.61 31.58
CA VAL A 282 -30.46 16.59 30.49
C VAL A 282 -29.75 16.82 29.15
N LYS A 283 -29.91 15.90 28.19
CA LYS A 283 -29.50 16.11 26.79
C LYS A 283 -30.38 17.17 26.13
N LYS A 284 -29.95 18.43 26.12
CA LYS A 284 -30.50 19.48 25.24
C LYS A 284 -29.70 19.47 23.93
N GLY A 285 -30.42 19.32 22.81
CA GLY A 285 -29.84 19.25 21.47
C GLY A 285 -29.12 20.54 21.05
N GLU A 286 -27.86 20.42 20.63
CA GLU A 286 -27.16 21.48 19.93
C GLU A 286 -27.53 21.47 18.44
N LYS A 287 -28.09 22.60 17.99
CA LYS A 287 -28.26 22.92 16.57
C LYS A 287 -26.89 22.96 15.89
N LYS A 288 -26.63 22.02 14.96
CA LYS A 288 -25.47 22.08 14.04
C LYS A 288 -25.44 23.43 13.31
N LYS A 289 -24.50 24.31 13.67
CA LYS A 289 -24.14 25.48 12.83
C LYS A 289 -23.66 24.94 11.47
N LYS A 290 -24.24 25.41 10.36
CA LYS A 290 -23.80 25.09 9.00
C LYS A 290 -22.33 25.53 8.84
N LYS A 291 -21.39 24.57 8.79
CA LYS A 291 -19.97 24.83 8.53
C LYS A 291 -19.84 25.40 7.11
N ALA A 292 -19.10 26.50 6.95
CA ALA A 292 -18.85 27.10 5.65
C ALA A 292 -17.97 26.15 4.80
N THR A 293 -18.25 26.07 3.50
CA THR A 293 -17.64 25.12 2.57
C THR A 293 -16.22 25.55 2.20
N LEU A 294 -15.25 24.65 2.38
CA LEU A 294 -13.87 24.80 1.88
C LEU A 294 -13.82 24.66 0.35
N GLY A 295 -12.75 25.14 -0.26
CA GLY A 295 -12.41 24.86 -1.65
C GLY A 295 -12.28 23.36 -1.92
N LYS A 296 -12.58 22.92 -3.14
CA LYS A 296 -12.49 21.50 -3.51
C LYS A 296 -11.08 20.93 -3.30
N GLY A 297 -10.05 21.63 -3.76
CA GLY A 297 -8.67 21.16 -3.61
C GLY A 297 -8.18 21.21 -2.17
N THR A 298 -8.42 22.32 -1.47
CA THR A 298 -8.05 22.44 -0.05
C THR A 298 -8.79 21.46 0.85
N SER A 299 -10.04 21.09 0.55
CA SER A 299 -10.76 20.04 1.29
C SER A 299 -10.09 18.67 1.22
N VAL A 300 -9.50 18.33 0.06
CA VAL A 300 -8.74 17.09 -0.13
C VAL A 300 -7.45 17.15 0.69
N ILE A 301 -6.76 18.30 0.68
CA ILE A 301 -5.53 18.50 1.46
C ILE A 301 -5.81 18.39 2.97
N VAL A 302 -6.86 19.06 3.47
CA VAL A 302 -7.28 18.98 4.87
C VAL A 302 -7.61 17.54 5.26
N LYS A 303 -8.33 16.81 4.40
CA LYS A 303 -8.63 15.39 4.63
C LYS A 303 -7.35 14.54 4.69
N LEU A 304 -6.42 14.75 3.76
CA LEU A 304 -5.13 14.05 3.75
C LEU A 304 -4.33 14.29 5.04
N ILE A 305 -4.30 15.53 5.54
CA ILE A 305 -3.65 15.87 6.81
C ILE A 305 -4.37 15.17 7.98
N LYS A 306 -5.71 15.22 8.03
CA LYS A 306 -6.50 14.52 9.05
C LYS A 306 -6.25 13.02 9.05
N ASP A 307 -6.26 12.38 7.88
CA ASP A 307 -6.00 10.95 7.73
C ASP A 307 -4.61 10.58 8.26
N ARG A 308 -3.58 11.39 7.96
CA ARG A 308 -2.23 11.18 8.51
C ARG A 308 -2.11 11.43 10.01
N LEU A 309 -2.89 12.36 10.58
CA LEU A 309 -2.89 12.64 12.02
C LEU A 309 -3.68 11.59 12.81
N GLN A 310 -4.76 11.03 12.27
CA GLN A 310 -5.55 9.98 12.91
C GLN A 310 -4.77 8.65 13.04
N VAL A 311 -3.86 8.38 12.11
CA VAL A 311 -2.93 7.24 12.20
C VAL A 311 -2.00 7.32 13.43
N LYS A 312 -1.79 8.51 14.02
CA LYS A 312 -0.95 8.70 15.22
C LYS A 312 -1.71 8.68 16.56
N GLY A 313 -3.04 8.52 16.55
CA GLY A 313 -3.90 8.68 17.73
C GLY A 313 -4.47 7.41 18.36
N GLY A 314 -4.31 6.24 17.73
CA GLY A 314 -4.43 4.94 18.37
C GLY A 314 -3.03 4.34 18.50
N ASP A 315 -2.82 3.43 19.47
CA ASP A 315 -1.58 2.70 19.73
C ASP A 315 -0.55 2.78 18.61
N SER A 316 0.64 3.32 18.92
CA SER A 316 1.82 3.28 18.07
C SER A 316 2.32 1.85 17.89
N SER A 317 1.54 1.04 17.19
CA SER A 317 2.03 -0.08 16.40
C SER A 317 2.35 0.51 15.03
N ASP A 318 3.63 0.81 14.79
CA ASP A 318 4.22 1.22 13.51
C ASP A 318 4.05 0.11 12.44
N SER A 319 2.81 -0.29 12.14
CA SER A 319 2.53 -1.22 11.05
C SER A 319 2.69 -0.45 9.73
N LEU A 320 3.54 -0.97 8.85
CA LEU A 320 3.72 -0.43 7.51
C LEU A 320 2.35 -0.34 6.81
N GLN A 321 2.06 0.81 6.19
CA GLN A 321 0.77 1.04 5.55
C GLN A 321 0.42 -0.12 4.61
N GLY A 322 -0.74 -0.73 4.81
CA GLY A 322 -1.20 -1.87 4.01
C GLY A 322 -0.65 -3.23 4.44
N THR A 323 -0.01 -3.33 5.61
CA THR A 323 0.40 -4.59 6.26
C THR A 323 -0.36 -4.78 7.56
N ARG A 324 -0.44 -6.02 8.08
CA ARG A 324 -1.19 -6.35 9.29
C ARG A 324 -0.55 -7.52 10.04
N ASP A 325 -0.59 -7.42 11.36
CA ASP A 325 -0.37 -8.56 12.24
C ASP A 325 -1.67 -9.35 12.42
N PHE A 326 -1.51 -10.65 12.68
CA PHE A 326 -2.59 -11.59 12.91
C PHE A 326 -2.28 -12.42 14.15
N ALA A 327 -3.25 -12.55 15.05
CA ALA A 327 -3.05 -13.23 16.33
C ALA A 327 -4.31 -13.98 16.79
N LYS A 328 -4.13 -14.90 17.73
CA LYS A 328 -5.20 -15.62 18.44
C LYS A 328 -6.19 -16.28 17.47
N GLU A 329 -7.48 -16.00 17.61
CA GLU A 329 -8.55 -16.60 16.81
C GLU A 329 -8.37 -16.36 15.31
N GLN A 330 -7.79 -15.22 14.90
CA GLN A 330 -7.52 -14.95 13.49
C GLN A 330 -6.50 -15.94 12.91
N MET A 331 -5.44 -16.27 13.65
CA MET A 331 -4.45 -17.27 13.21
C MET A 331 -5.04 -18.67 13.19
N ALA A 332 -5.87 -19.04 14.17
CA ALA A 332 -6.55 -20.33 14.18
C ALA A 332 -7.46 -20.53 12.96
N ILE A 333 -8.18 -19.48 12.52
CA ILE A 333 -8.99 -19.53 11.29
C ILE A 333 -8.09 -19.73 10.06
N ARG A 334 -6.97 -19.02 10.01
CA ARG A 334 -6.02 -19.05 8.89
C ARG A 334 -5.35 -20.41 8.76
N GLU A 335 -4.86 -20.96 9.85
CA GLU A 335 -4.23 -22.29 9.87
C GLU A 335 -5.20 -23.38 9.43
N ARG A 336 -6.46 -23.34 9.89
CA ARG A 336 -7.49 -24.27 9.44
C ARG A 336 -7.72 -24.20 7.94
N ALA A 337 -7.89 -22.99 7.41
CA ALA A 337 -8.08 -22.78 5.99
C ALA A 337 -6.86 -23.21 5.16
N PHE A 338 -5.63 -22.91 5.61
CA PHE A 338 -4.41 -23.39 4.96
C PHE A 338 -4.28 -24.92 4.99
N SER A 339 -4.75 -25.58 6.06
CA SER A 339 -4.82 -27.05 6.13
C SER A 339 -5.73 -27.60 5.05
N ILE A 340 -6.97 -27.09 4.96
CA ILE A 340 -7.96 -27.50 3.94
C ILE A 340 -7.38 -27.30 2.54
N ILE A 341 -6.81 -26.13 2.27
CA ILE A 341 -6.20 -25.80 0.97
C ILE A 341 -5.07 -26.78 0.64
N THR A 342 -4.19 -27.05 1.60
CA THR A 342 -3.07 -27.98 1.42
C THR A 342 -3.55 -29.41 1.18
N GLU A 343 -4.59 -29.86 1.88
CA GLU A 343 -5.17 -31.19 1.74
C GLU A 343 -5.77 -31.39 0.35
N VAL A 344 -6.55 -30.42 -0.15
CA VAL A 344 -7.10 -30.46 -1.51
C VAL A 344 -5.97 -30.45 -2.54
N PHE A 345 -4.97 -29.56 -2.42
CA PHE A 345 -3.83 -29.54 -3.35
C PHE A 345 -3.06 -30.87 -3.39
N LYS A 346 -2.84 -31.51 -2.23
CA LYS A 346 -2.20 -32.82 -2.14
C LYS A 346 -3.07 -33.95 -2.70
N ARG A 347 -4.40 -33.86 -2.56
CA ARG A 347 -5.36 -34.82 -3.13
C ARG A 347 -5.25 -34.88 -4.66
N HIS A 348 -4.95 -33.74 -5.29
CA HIS A 348 -4.71 -33.64 -6.74
C HIS A 348 -3.24 -33.90 -7.13
N GLY A 349 -2.42 -34.41 -6.20
CA GLY A 349 -1.06 -34.87 -6.48
C GLY A 349 -0.02 -33.77 -6.69
N ALA A 350 -0.29 -32.54 -6.27
CA ALA A 350 0.68 -31.46 -6.36
C ALA A 350 1.76 -31.54 -5.28
N THR A 351 2.99 -31.19 -5.66
CA THR A 351 4.11 -31.04 -4.73
C THR A 351 4.26 -29.59 -4.28
N ALA A 352 4.65 -29.37 -3.02
CA ALA A 352 4.95 -28.04 -2.53
C ALA A 352 6.18 -27.46 -3.23
N LEU A 353 6.13 -26.18 -3.60
CA LEU A 353 7.27 -25.38 -4.02
C LEU A 353 7.39 -24.16 -3.10
N ASP A 354 8.61 -23.78 -2.76
CA ASP A 354 8.91 -22.48 -2.18
C ASP A 354 10.02 -21.80 -2.98
N THR A 355 9.92 -20.48 -3.09
CA THR A 355 10.87 -19.63 -3.79
C THR A 355 11.29 -18.48 -2.87
N PRO A 356 12.46 -17.85 -3.11
CA PRO A 356 12.83 -16.66 -2.35
C PRO A 356 11.76 -15.56 -2.39
N ALA A 357 11.67 -14.75 -1.32
CA ALA A 357 10.71 -13.65 -1.23
C ALA A 357 11.01 -12.49 -2.20
N PHE A 358 12.27 -12.38 -2.65
CA PHE A 358 12.73 -11.44 -3.65
C PHE A 358 13.38 -12.20 -4.82
N GLU A 359 13.25 -11.64 -6.00
CA GLU A 359 13.86 -12.12 -7.24
C GLU A 359 14.78 -11.03 -7.78
N LEU A 360 15.66 -11.38 -8.72
CA LEU A 360 16.38 -10.37 -9.50
C LEU A 360 15.37 -9.43 -10.16
N ARG A 361 15.63 -8.13 -10.14
CA ARG A 361 14.72 -7.12 -10.67
C ARG A 361 14.34 -7.40 -12.13
N GLU A 362 15.32 -7.81 -12.94
CA GLU A 362 15.13 -8.16 -14.35
C GLU A 362 14.18 -9.34 -14.57
N THR A 363 14.08 -10.28 -13.62
CA THR A 363 13.15 -11.41 -13.68
C THR A 363 11.70 -10.93 -13.70
N LEU A 364 11.41 -9.88 -12.95
CA LEU A 364 10.05 -9.35 -12.76
C LEU A 364 9.68 -8.27 -13.78
N MET A 365 10.67 -7.58 -14.36
CA MET A 365 10.44 -6.48 -15.30
C MET A 365 9.79 -6.95 -16.61
N GLY A 366 8.78 -6.21 -17.07
CA GLY A 366 8.12 -6.43 -18.36
C GLY A 366 7.17 -7.64 -18.40
N LYS A 367 6.88 -8.28 -17.26
CA LYS A 367 5.96 -9.44 -17.18
C LYS A 367 4.52 -9.06 -16.81
N TYR A 368 4.35 -7.92 -16.15
CA TYR A 368 3.08 -7.51 -15.52
C TYR A 368 2.42 -6.29 -16.19
N GLY A 369 2.86 -5.90 -17.39
CA GLY A 369 2.31 -4.72 -18.07
C GLY A 369 2.38 -3.46 -17.20
N GLU A 370 1.27 -2.72 -17.10
CA GLU A 370 1.15 -1.49 -16.28
C GLU A 370 1.39 -1.72 -14.79
N ASP A 371 1.11 -2.92 -14.28
CA ASP A 371 1.26 -3.28 -12.86
C ASP A 371 2.72 -3.39 -12.42
N SER A 372 3.67 -3.43 -13.36
CA SER A 372 5.11 -3.45 -13.06
C SER A 372 5.55 -2.25 -12.20
N LYS A 373 4.83 -1.11 -12.27
CA LYS A 373 5.09 0.09 -11.46
C LYS A 373 4.80 -0.11 -9.96
N LEU A 374 4.07 -1.16 -9.61
CA LEU A 374 3.64 -1.46 -8.26
C LEU A 374 4.59 -2.43 -7.52
N ILE A 375 5.73 -2.78 -8.12
CA ILE A 375 6.72 -3.66 -7.50
C ILE A 375 7.49 -2.91 -6.40
N TYR A 376 7.82 -3.62 -5.32
CA TYR A 376 8.73 -3.14 -4.28
C TYR A 376 10.18 -3.47 -4.67
N ASP A 377 10.98 -2.45 -4.95
CA ASP A 377 12.41 -2.58 -5.17
C ASP A 377 13.17 -2.55 -3.83
N LEU A 378 14.20 -3.39 -3.69
CA LEU A 378 15.13 -3.31 -2.56
C LEU A 378 16.12 -2.16 -2.79
N ALA A 379 16.65 -1.59 -1.71
CA ALA A 379 17.67 -0.56 -1.81
C ALA A 379 18.96 -1.13 -2.41
N ASP A 380 19.63 -0.35 -3.27
CA ASP A 380 20.94 -0.71 -3.79
C ASP A 380 21.99 -0.59 -2.68
N GLN A 381 22.64 -1.71 -2.39
CA GLN A 381 23.69 -1.83 -1.38
C GLN A 381 25.04 -2.25 -2.01
N GLY A 382 25.20 -2.05 -3.33
CA GLY A 382 26.42 -2.39 -4.08
C GLY A 382 26.44 -3.84 -4.61
N GLY A 383 25.29 -4.51 -4.65
CA GLY A 383 25.11 -5.88 -5.10
C GLY A 383 24.11 -6.02 -6.25
N GLU A 384 23.48 -7.19 -6.37
CA GLU A 384 22.44 -7.44 -7.37
C GLU A 384 21.16 -6.66 -7.07
N LEU A 385 20.59 -6.01 -8.09
CA LEU A 385 19.32 -5.31 -7.95
C LEU A 385 18.19 -6.33 -7.81
N CYS A 386 17.52 -6.31 -6.66
CA CYS A 386 16.47 -7.25 -6.32
C CYS A 386 15.14 -6.52 -6.07
N SER A 387 14.04 -7.25 -6.27
CA SER A 387 12.69 -6.75 -6.03
C SER A 387 11.86 -7.84 -5.35
N LEU A 388 10.95 -7.45 -4.46
CA LEU A 388 10.02 -8.41 -3.86
C LEU A 388 9.07 -8.98 -4.92
N ARG A 389 8.77 -10.27 -4.81
CA ARG A 389 7.87 -10.95 -5.75
C ARG A 389 6.46 -10.33 -5.73
N TYR A 390 5.95 -10.02 -6.91
CA TYR A 390 4.62 -9.45 -7.12
C TYR A 390 3.52 -10.53 -7.06
N ASP A 391 3.87 -11.74 -7.52
CA ASP A 391 3.04 -12.94 -7.52
C ASP A 391 3.90 -14.21 -7.31
N LEU A 392 3.28 -15.39 -7.43
CA LEU A 392 3.97 -16.69 -7.36
C LEU A 392 4.13 -17.35 -8.75
N THR A 393 3.41 -16.88 -9.77
CA THR A 393 3.45 -17.44 -11.13
C THR A 393 4.77 -17.13 -11.85
N VAL A 394 5.30 -15.91 -11.76
CA VAL A 394 6.58 -15.57 -12.41
C VAL A 394 7.77 -16.28 -11.75
N PRO A 395 7.90 -16.31 -10.40
CA PRO A 395 8.90 -17.16 -9.73
C PRO A 395 8.82 -18.64 -10.12
N PHE A 396 7.60 -19.17 -10.29
CA PHE A 396 7.39 -20.52 -10.78
C PHE A 396 7.88 -20.71 -12.21
N ALA A 397 7.55 -19.79 -13.12
CA ALA A 397 8.00 -19.86 -14.51
C ALA A 397 9.53 -19.83 -14.63
N ARG A 398 10.19 -18.95 -13.87
CA ARG A 398 11.65 -18.92 -13.72
C ARG A 398 12.18 -20.25 -13.19
N TYR A 399 11.58 -20.79 -12.13
CA TYR A 399 12.00 -22.06 -11.52
C TYR A 399 11.96 -23.22 -12.54
N VAL A 400 10.86 -23.36 -13.27
CA VAL A 400 10.69 -24.42 -14.28
C VAL A 400 11.74 -24.27 -15.38
N ALA A 401 11.91 -23.06 -15.91
CA ALA A 401 12.86 -22.78 -16.98
C ALA A 401 14.32 -23.03 -16.57
N MET A 402 14.74 -22.50 -15.41
CA MET A 402 16.12 -22.63 -14.92
C MET A 402 16.51 -24.08 -14.64
N ASN A 403 15.57 -24.92 -14.23
CA ASN A 403 15.82 -26.33 -13.94
C ASN A 403 15.56 -27.25 -15.15
N GLY A 404 15.19 -26.71 -16.31
CA GLY A 404 14.90 -27.48 -17.51
C GLY A 404 13.72 -28.45 -17.36
N ILE A 405 12.78 -28.14 -16.45
CA ILE A 405 11.63 -28.99 -16.12
C ILE A 405 10.60 -28.89 -17.25
N THR A 406 10.03 -30.02 -17.65
CA THR A 406 9.07 -30.12 -18.78
C THR A 406 7.67 -30.56 -18.37
N SER A 407 7.52 -31.12 -17.18
CA SER A 407 6.24 -31.48 -16.57
C SER A 407 6.37 -31.30 -15.06
N PHE A 408 5.46 -30.54 -14.46
CA PHE A 408 5.44 -30.30 -13.03
C PHE A 408 4.07 -29.84 -12.55
N LYS A 409 3.57 -30.43 -11.47
CA LYS A 409 2.33 -30.06 -10.82
C LYS A 409 2.65 -29.61 -9.40
N ARG A 410 2.42 -28.34 -9.09
CA ARG A 410 2.85 -27.75 -7.82
C ARG A 410 1.79 -26.91 -7.16
N TYR A 411 1.93 -26.76 -5.85
CA TYR A 411 1.26 -25.71 -5.10
C TYR A 411 2.28 -24.84 -4.34
N GLN A 412 1.93 -23.58 -4.12
CA GLN A 412 2.72 -22.65 -3.31
C GLN A 412 1.79 -21.75 -2.51
N ILE A 413 1.95 -21.72 -1.19
CA ILE A 413 1.20 -20.85 -0.29
C ILE A 413 2.20 -19.89 0.34
N ALA A 414 2.18 -18.64 -0.11
CA ALA A 414 3.21 -17.69 0.27
C ALA A 414 2.74 -16.24 0.18
N LYS A 415 3.41 -15.36 0.93
CA LYS A 415 3.19 -13.91 0.86
C LYS A 415 3.74 -13.31 -0.44
N VAL A 416 3.02 -12.33 -0.96
CA VAL A 416 3.40 -11.49 -2.11
C VAL A 416 3.23 -10.02 -1.78
N TYR A 417 3.88 -9.17 -2.57
CA TYR A 417 4.06 -7.76 -2.23
C TYR A 417 3.69 -6.85 -3.40
N ARG A 418 2.71 -5.97 -3.20
CA ARG A 418 2.22 -5.04 -4.22
C ARG A 418 2.06 -3.65 -3.62
N ARG A 419 2.66 -2.62 -4.21
CA ARG A 419 2.56 -1.20 -3.78
C ARG A 419 1.19 -0.59 -4.13
N ASP A 420 0.15 -1.37 -3.95
CA ASP A 420 -1.21 -0.99 -4.25
C ASP A 420 -1.70 0.09 -3.26
N ASN A 421 -2.81 0.73 -3.61
CA ASN A 421 -3.53 1.61 -2.71
C ASN A 421 -4.39 0.75 -1.75
N PRO A 422 -4.06 0.71 -0.45
CA PRO A 422 -4.72 -0.22 0.46
C PRO A 422 -6.21 0.09 0.63
N SER A 423 -7.04 -0.94 0.63
CA SER A 423 -8.47 -0.89 0.95
C SER A 423 -8.91 -2.16 1.67
N LYS A 424 -10.16 -2.25 2.11
CA LYS A 424 -10.66 -3.49 2.75
C LYS A 424 -10.49 -4.68 1.78
N GLY A 425 -9.79 -5.73 2.20
CA GLY A 425 -9.49 -6.91 1.35
C GLY A 425 -8.45 -6.67 0.24
N ARG A 426 -7.74 -5.52 0.25
CA ARG A 426 -6.64 -5.18 -0.66
C ARG A 426 -5.48 -4.62 0.14
N TYR A 427 -4.46 -5.44 0.33
CA TYR A 427 -3.30 -5.14 1.17
C TYR A 427 -2.04 -5.04 0.31
N ARG A 428 -0.97 -4.50 0.90
CA ARG A 428 0.35 -4.41 0.25
C ARG A 428 1.20 -5.65 0.47
N GLU A 429 0.99 -6.32 1.60
CA GLU A 429 1.45 -7.68 1.88
C GLU A 429 0.23 -8.57 2.10
N PHE A 430 0.16 -9.70 1.39
CA PHE A 430 -0.90 -10.68 1.57
C PHE A 430 -0.49 -12.05 1.05
N TYR A 431 -1.18 -13.10 1.48
CA TYR A 431 -0.97 -14.45 0.97
C TYR A 431 -1.64 -14.65 -0.40
N GLN A 432 -0.95 -15.39 -1.27
CA GLN A 432 -1.54 -16.11 -2.39
C GLN A 432 -1.43 -17.61 -2.13
N CYS A 433 -2.41 -18.38 -2.60
CA CYS A 433 -2.37 -19.83 -2.60
C CYS A 433 -2.51 -20.29 -4.05
N ASP A 434 -1.38 -20.61 -4.67
CA ASP A 434 -1.31 -20.92 -6.09
C ASP A 434 -1.22 -22.43 -6.31
N PHE A 435 -1.89 -22.91 -7.35
CA PHE A 435 -1.75 -24.26 -7.87
C PHE A 435 -1.57 -24.18 -9.38
N ASP A 436 -0.53 -24.84 -9.88
CA ASP A 436 -0.15 -24.75 -11.28
C ASP A 436 0.28 -26.11 -11.84
N ILE A 437 -0.12 -26.36 -13.08
CA ILE A 437 0.22 -27.53 -13.87
C ILE A 437 1.01 -27.03 -15.09
N ALA A 438 2.30 -27.35 -15.13
CA ALA A 438 3.17 -27.13 -16.28
C ALA A 438 3.43 -28.46 -17.01
N GLY A 439 3.47 -28.39 -18.33
CA GLY A 439 3.79 -29.51 -19.21
C GLY A 439 2.71 -29.76 -20.27
N GLN A 440 3.06 -30.61 -21.24
CA GLN A 440 2.16 -31.02 -22.31
C GLN A 440 1.29 -32.17 -21.81
N TYR A 441 -0.03 -31.99 -21.89
CA TYR A 441 -1.04 -32.98 -21.50
C TYR A 441 -2.13 -33.07 -22.58
N GLU A 442 -3.16 -33.86 -22.31
CA GLU A 442 -4.40 -33.92 -23.08
C GLU A 442 -5.07 -32.54 -23.16
N GLU A 443 -5.73 -32.28 -24.29
CA GLU A 443 -6.42 -31.02 -24.55
C GLU A 443 -7.47 -30.77 -23.46
N MET A 444 -7.42 -29.58 -22.86
CA MET A 444 -8.28 -29.13 -21.75
C MET A 444 -8.24 -29.94 -20.46
N GLY A 445 -7.46 -31.02 -20.37
CA GLY A 445 -7.35 -31.86 -19.17
C GLY A 445 -6.87 -31.08 -17.93
N PRO A 446 -5.72 -30.39 -17.99
CA PRO A 446 -5.25 -29.54 -16.90
C PRO A 446 -6.21 -28.39 -16.57
N ASP A 447 -6.83 -27.77 -17.57
CA ASP A 447 -7.78 -26.65 -17.38
C ASP A 447 -9.02 -27.09 -16.60
N PHE A 448 -9.55 -28.27 -16.95
CA PHE A 448 -10.60 -28.96 -16.20
C PHE A 448 -10.17 -29.20 -14.74
N GLU A 449 -8.98 -29.77 -14.54
CA GLU A 449 -8.48 -30.10 -13.20
C GLU A 449 -8.37 -28.85 -12.33
N ILE A 450 -7.88 -27.73 -12.88
CA ILE A 450 -7.79 -26.46 -12.16
C ILE A 450 -9.17 -25.95 -11.72
N VAL A 451 -10.18 -25.96 -12.61
CA VAL A 451 -11.54 -25.54 -12.25
C VAL A 451 -12.12 -26.48 -11.18
N LYS A 452 -11.86 -27.78 -11.29
CA LYS A 452 -12.33 -28.77 -10.31
C LYS A 452 -11.72 -28.54 -8.93
N ILE A 453 -10.40 -28.36 -8.84
CA ILE A 453 -9.69 -28.00 -7.61
C ILE A 453 -10.30 -26.75 -6.99
N LEU A 454 -10.52 -25.71 -7.80
CA LEU A 454 -11.09 -24.46 -7.31
C LEU A 454 -12.48 -24.65 -6.70
N THR A 455 -13.36 -25.43 -7.33
CA THR A 455 -14.68 -25.72 -6.76
C THR A 455 -14.61 -26.53 -5.47
N GLU A 456 -13.76 -27.57 -5.42
CA GLU A 456 -13.56 -28.38 -4.21
C GLU A 456 -13.02 -27.55 -3.05
N LEU A 457 -12.04 -26.69 -3.31
CA LEU A 457 -11.47 -25.78 -2.30
C LEU A 457 -12.55 -24.89 -1.68
N LEU A 458 -13.36 -24.24 -2.50
CA LEU A 458 -14.33 -23.26 -2.03
C LEU A 458 -15.52 -23.94 -1.31
N ASP A 459 -15.91 -25.13 -1.77
CA ASP A 459 -16.94 -25.94 -1.11
C ASP A 459 -16.44 -26.44 0.26
N GLU A 460 -15.20 -26.93 0.37
CA GLU A 460 -14.62 -27.41 1.64
C GLU A 460 -14.31 -26.28 2.63
N LEU A 461 -14.01 -25.07 2.14
CA LEU A 461 -13.87 -23.88 2.98
C LEU A 461 -15.23 -23.37 3.51
N ASP A 462 -16.35 -23.93 3.04
CA ASP A 462 -17.73 -23.62 3.47
C ASP A 462 -18.03 -22.11 3.49
N ILE A 463 -17.67 -21.45 2.38
CA ILE A 463 -17.85 -19.99 2.24
C ILE A 463 -19.25 -19.59 1.76
N GLY A 464 -20.12 -20.54 1.43
CA GLY A 464 -21.43 -20.31 0.83
C GLY A 464 -21.38 -20.22 -0.70
N ASP A 465 -22.33 -19.49 -1.30
CA ASP A 465 -22.48 -19.45 -2.76
C ASP A 465 -21.44 -18.58 -3.46
N TYR A 466 -20.94 -19.08 -4.59
CA TYR A 466 -20.00 -18.40 -5.47
C TYR A 466 -20.29 -18.76 -6.94
N GLU A 467 -19.65 -18.04 -7.85
CA GLU A 467 -19.64 -18.34 -9.28
C GLU A 467 -18.23 -18.23 -9.85
N VAL A 468 -17.87 -19.19 -10.71
CA VAL A 468 -16.63 -19.19 -11.49
C VAL A 468 -16.97 -18.64 -12.87
N LYS A 469 -16.66 -17.37 -13.11
CA LYS A 469 -16.71 -16.79 -14.44
C LYS A 469 -15.59 -17.41 -15.27
N LEU A 470 -15.90 -17.79 -16.51
CA LEU A 470 -14.95 -18.40 -17.42
C LEU A 470 -15.04 -17.73 -18.79
N ASN A 471 -13.90 -17.53 -19.42
CA ASN A 471 -13.78 -17.07 -20.81
C ASN A 471 -12.49 -17.64 -21.44
N HIS A 472 -12.21 -17.31 -22.70
CA HIS A 472 -11.02 -17.74 -23.41
C HIS A 472 -10.34 -16.58 -24.13
N ARG A 473 -9.02 -16.43 -23.99
CA ARG A 473 -8.24 -15.30 -24.57
C ARG A 473 -8.44 -15.17 -26.07
N LYS A 474 -8.29 -16.26 -26.81
CA LYS A 474 -8.48 -16.27 -28.28
C LYS A 474 -9.90 -15.91 -28.72
N LEU A 475 -10.91 -16.17 -27.87
CA LEU A 475 -12.29 -15.79 -28.16
C LEU A 475 -12.48 -14.28 -27.94
N LEU A 476 -11.87 -13.73 -26.88
CA LEU A 476 -11.83 -12.30 -26.63
C LEU A 476 -11.13 -11.54 -27.77
N ASP A 477 -9.96 -12.01 -28.22
CA ASP A 477 -9.23 -11.39 -29.32
C ASP A 477 -10.05 -11.44 -30.63
N GLY A 478 -10.67 -12.58 -30.94
CA GLY A 478 -11.54 -12.68 -32.12
C GLY A 478 -12.81 -11.83 -32.01
N MET A 479 -13.38 -11.66 -30.81
CA MET A 479 -14.50 -10.73 -30.59
C MET A 479 -14.09 -9.29 -30.93
N LEU A 480 -12.90 -8.86 -30.50
CA LEU A 480 -12.39 -7.52 -30.81
C LEU A 480 -12.13 -7.34 -32.30
N GLU A 481 -11.58 -8.36 -32.96
CA GLU A 481 -11.37 -8.39 -34.42
C GLU A 481 -12.70 -8.27 -35.19
N ILE A 482 -13.70 -9.08 -34.81
CA ILE A 482 -15.06 -9.04 -35.38
C ILE A 482 -15.71 -7.65 -35.20
N CYS A 483 -15.45 -7.00 -34.06
CA CYS A 483 -15.93 -5.65 -33.80
C CYS A 483 -15.21 -4.57 -34.62
N GLY A 484 -14.08 -4.89 -35.26
CA GLY A 484 -13.26 -3.95 -36.02
C GLY A 484 -12.33 -3.11 -35.14
N VAL A 485 -11.85 -3.68 -34.03
CA VAL A 485 -10.79 -3.06 -33.22
C VAL A 485 -9.45 -3.24 -33.94
N PRO A 486 -8.56 -2.24 -33.97
CA PRO A 486 -7.21 -2.41 -34.48
C PRO A 486 -6.35 -3.29 -33.54
N PRO A 487 -5.54 -4.25 -34.05
CA PRO A 487 -4.73 -5.15 -33.23
C PRO A 487 -3.85 -4.47 -32.18
N GLU A 488 -3.27 -3.31 -32.51
CA GLU A 488 -2.42 -2.53 -31.62
C GLU A 488 -3.18 -1.95 -30.40
N LYS A 489 -4.52 -1.90 -30.48
CA LYS A 489 -5.39 -1.44 -29.39
C LYS A 489 -6.00 -2.58 -28.59
N PHE A 490 -5.79 -3.85 -28.93
CA PHE A 490 -6.45 -4.97 -28.25
C PHE A 490 -6.22 -4.96 -26.74
N ARG A 491 -4.97 -4.78 -26.30
CA ARG A 491 -4.62 -4.75 -24.88
C ARG A 491 -5.30 -3.60 -24.14
N THR A 492 -5.24 -2.39 -24.70
CA THR A 492 -5.83 -1.23 -24.06
C THR A 492 -7.35 -1.35 -24.00
N ILE A 493 -7.99 -1.90 -25.03
CA ILE A 493 -9.44 -2.14 -25.02
C ILE A 493 -9.84 -3.27 -24.03
N CYS A 494 -9.08 -4.36 -23.94
CA CYS A 494 -9.29 -5.38 -22.90
C CYS A 494 -9.25 -4.76 -21.48
N SER A 495 -8.30 -3.85 -21.23
CA SER A 495 -8.21 -3.10 -19.97
C SER A 495 -9.45 -2.23 -19.70
N SER A 496 -10.10 -1.68 -20.72
CA SER A 496 -11.40 -1.00 -20.56
C SER A 496 -12.51 -2.00 -20.23
N ILE A 497 -12.58 -3.13 -20.95
CA ILE A 497 -13.61 -4.15 -20.74
C ILE A 497 -13.54 -4.73 -19.31
N ASP A 498 -12.34 -4.94 -18.77
CA ASP A 498 -12.15 -5.42 -17.38
C ASP A 498 -12.84 -4.54 -16.34
N LYS A 499 -12.98 -3.22 -16.60
CA LYS A 499 -13.62 -2.27 -15.70
C LYS A 499 -15.15 -2.41 -15.64
N LEU A 500 -15.77 -3.21 -16.51
CA LEU A 500 -17.21 -3.52 -16.45
C LEU A 500 -17.61 -4.23 -15.14
N ASP A 501 -16.64 -4.75 -14.38
CA ASP A 501 -16.86 -5.28 -13.03
C ASP A 501 -17.32 -4.20 -12.03
N LYS A 502 -16.98 -2.92 -12.28
CA LYS A 502 -17.19 -1.78 -11.36
C LYS A 502 -17.86 -0.58 -12.00
N GLN A 503 -17.81 -0.47 -13.32
CA GLN A 503 -18.30 0.66 -14.09
C GLN A 503 -19.43 0.24 -15.01
N SER A 504 -20.32 1.18 -15.32
CA SER A 504 -21.35 0.93 -16.33
C SER A 504 -20.73 0.86 -17.73
N PHE A 505 -21.41 0.17 -18.65
CA PHE A 505 -20.98 0.13 -20.04
C PHE A 505 -20.84 1.52 -20.66
N GLU A 506 -21.69 2.49 -20.30
CA GLU A 506 -21.59 3.86 -20.80
C GLU A 506 -20.29 4.56 -20.37
N GLN A 507 -19.84 4.33 -19.13
CA GLN A 507 -18.57 4.86 -18.64
C GLN A 507 -17.38 4.23 -19.37
N VAL A 508 -17.41 2.90 -19.55
CA VAL A 508 -16.38 2.16 -20.28
C VAL A 508 -16.36 2.54 -21.76
N LYS A 509 -17.52 2.72 -22.38
CA LYS A 509 -17.67 3.20 -23.77
C LYS A 509 -17.05 4.58 -23.93
N LYS A 510 -17.32 5.49 -23.01
CA LYS A 510 -16.73 6.83 -23.01
C LYS A 510 -15.20 6.77 -22.98
N GLU A 511 -14.62 5.95 -22.10
CA GLU A 511 -13.16 5.73 -22.03
C GLU A 511 -12.61 5.17 -23.35
N MET A 512 -13.25 4.15 -23.93
CA MET A 512 -12.81 3.54 -25.19
C MET A 512 -12.77 4.56 -26.34
N VAL A 513 -13.76 5.46 -26.40
CA VAL A 513 -13.88 6.46 -27.47
C VAL A 513 -12.98 7.66 -27.21
N GLU A 514 -13.12 8.32 -26.07
CA GLU A 514 -12.48 9.62 -25.80
C GLU A 514 -11.00 9.49 -25.44
N GLU A 515 -10.62 8.45 -24.69
CA GLU A 515 -9.24 8.28 -24.21
C GLU A 515 -8.42 7.34 -25.10
N LYS A 516 -9.04 6.26 -25.59
CA LYS A 516 -8.36 5.22 -26.40
C LYS A 516 -8.55 5.39 -27.90
N GLY A 517 -9.36 6.37 -28.33
CA GLY A 517 -9.55 6.74 -29.72
C GLY A 517 -10.19 5.65 -30.56
N LEU A 518 -11.12 4.88 -30.00
CA LEU A 518 -11.95 3.94 -30.74
C LEU A 518 -13.14 4.69 -31.37
N ASN A 519 -13.60 4.27 -32.54
CA ASN A 519 -14.82 4.84 -33.10
C ASN A 519 -16.05 4.37 -32.30
N VAL A 520 -17.12 5.18 -32.31
CA VAL A 520 -18.34 4.92 -31.51
C VAL A 520 -19.02 3.62 -31.93
N GLU A 521 -19.07 3.34 -33.25
CA GLU A 521 -19.73 2.14 -33.80
C GLU A 521 -19.05 0.83 -33.35
N THR A 522 -17.71 0.78 -33.37
CA THR A 522 -16.91 -0.32 -32.87
C THR A 522 -17.12 -0.50 -31.37
N ALA A 523 -17.16 0.60 -30.60
CA ALA A 523 -17.45 0.54 -29.17
C ALA A 523 -18.85 -0.02 -28.90
N ASP A 524 -19.85 0.36 -29.69
CA ASP A 524 -21.21 -0.19 -29.61
C ASP A 524 -21.28 -1.68 -29.97
N ARG A 525 -20.55 -2.11 -31.01
CA ARG A 525 -20.42 -3.53 -31.36
C ARG A 525 -19.76 -4.34 -30.23
N ILE A 526 -18.73 -3.81 -29.55
CA ILE A 526 -18.17 -4.47 -28.36
C ILE A 526 -19.27 -4.64 -27.31
N GLY A 527 -20.08 -3.59 -27.10
CA GLY A 527 -21.21 -3.58 -26.18
C GLY A 527 -22.25 -4.68 -26.40
N THR A 528 -22.43 -5.17 -27.63
CA THR A 528 -23.36 -6.28 -27.89
C THR A 528 -22.81 -7.61 -27.40
N PHE A 529 -21.49 -7.81 -27.44
CA PHE A 529 -20.87 -9.08 -27.00
C PHE A 529 -20.57 -9.10 -25.50
N VAL A 530 -20.03 -8.03 -24.92
CA VAL A 530 -19.63 -8.02 -23.50
C VAL A 530 -20.83 -8.08 -22.53
N LYS A 531 -22.07 -7.94 -23.03
CA LYS A 531 -23.29 -8.16 -22.25
C LYS A 531 -23.72 -9.63 -22.23
N GLU A 532 -23.15 -10.47 -23.09
CA GLU A 532 -23.49 -11.88 -23.21
C GLU A 532 -22.80 -12.69 -22.10
N ARG A 533 -23.63 -13.23 -21.22
CA ARG A 533 -23.23 -14.00 -20.05
C ARG A 533 -24.34 -14.98 -19.69
N GLY A 534 -24.01 -16.21 -19.34
CA GLY A 534 -25.04 -17.19 -18.95
C GLY A 534 -24.50 -18.58 -18.64
N GLN A 535 -25.40 -19.56 -18.71
CA GLN A 535 -25.03 -20.96 -18.55
C GLN A 535 -24.05 -21.37 -19.65
N ALA A 536 -23.01 -22.09 -19.25
CA ALA A 536 -21.87 -22.39 -20.10
C ALA A 536 -22.25 -23.07 -21.43
N LYS A 537 -23.06 -24.13 -21.39
CA LYS A 537 -23.50 -24.86 -22.60
C LYS A 537 -24.49 -24.11 -23.47
N GLU A 538 -25.39 -23.34 -22.87
CA GLU A 538 -26.39 -22.56 -23.62
C GLU A 538 -25.70 -21.46 -24.42
N LEU A 539 -24.82 -20.68 -23.77
CA LEU A 539 -24.08 -19.62 -24.44
C LEU A 539 -23.09 -20.20 -25.47
N LEU A 540 -22.40 -21.30 -25.15
CA LEU A 540 -21.55 -21.99 -26.12
C LEU A 540 -22.34 -22.39 -27.38
N SER A 541 -23.52 -22.99 -27.21
CA SER A 541 -24.39 -23.39 -28.33
C SER A 541 -24.81 -22.19 -29.18
N LYS A 542 -25.14 -21.06 -28.54
CA LYS A 542 -25.45 -19.79 -29.22
C LYS A 542 -24.25 -19.28 -30.03
N LEU A 543 -23.03 -19.33 -29.48
CA LEU A 543 -21.83 -18.86 -30.18
C LEU A 543 -21.38 -19.81 -31.30
N LYS A 544 -21.72 -21.11 -31.21
CA LYS A 544 -21.50 -22.14 -32.24
C LYS A 544 -22.65 -22.27 -33.25
N GLN A 545 -23.67 -21.42 -33.19
CA GLN A 545 -24.78 -21.45 -34.15
C GLN A 545 -24.30 -21.16 -35.59
N GLU A 546 -24.90 -21.84 -36.57
CA GLU A 546 -24.62 -21.61 -37.99
C GLU A 546 -24.78 -20.12 -38.36
N GLY A 547 -23.78 -19.57 -39.06
CA GLY A 547 -23.71 -18.14 -39.40
C GLY A 547 -23.06 -17.24 -38.33
N SER A 548 -22.57 -17.80 -37.22
CA SER A 548 -21.81 -17.05 -36.23
C SER A 548 -20.46 -16.57 -36.79
N LYS A 549 -20.18 -15.26 -36.65
CA LYS A 549 -18.88 -14.66 -37.04
C LYS A 549 -17.69 -15.26 -36.29
N PHE A 550 -17.90 -15.83 -35.11
CA PHE A 550 -16.85 -16.52 -34.37
C PHE A 550 -16.37 -17.79 -35.08
N LEU A 551 -17.21 -18.43 -35.90
CA LEU A 551 -16.84 -19.62 -36.66
C LEU A 551 -16.02 -19.30 -37.91
N GLU A 552 -16.10 -18.07 -38.41
CA GLU A 552 -15.28 -17.56 -39.52
C GLU A 552 -13.84 -17.28 -39.08
N ASN A 553 -13.64 -16.94 -37.80
CA ASN A 553 -12.32 -16.72 -37.21
C ASN A 553 -11.71 -18.04 -36.70
N THR A 554 -10.57 -18.45 -37.27
CA THR A 554 -9.95 -19.75 -36.94
C THR A 554 -9.56 -19.88 -35.46
N SER A 555 -9.05 -18.80 -34.86
CA SER A 555 -8.64 -18.79 -33.45
C SER A 555 -9.83 -18.85 -32.50
N SER A 556 -10.93 -18.15 -32.83
CA SER A 556 -12.17 -18.21 -32.06
C SER A 556 -12.86 -19.56 -32.17
N LYS A 557 -12.92 -20.14 -33.38
CA LYS A 557 -13.45 -21.48 -33.58
C LYS A 557 -12.73 -22.50 -32.71
N ARG A 558 -11.39 -22.50 -32.72
CA ARG A 558 -10.59 -23.37 -31.86
C ARG A 558 -10.89 -23.15 -30.37
N ALA A 559 -11.03 -21.90 -29.94
CA ALA A 559 -11.39 -21.60 -28.55
C ALA A 559 -12.79 -22.15 -28.18
N LEU A 560 -13.76 -22.10 -29.09
CA LEU A 560 -15.08 -22.66 -28.86
C LEU A 560 -15.05 -24.20 -28.79
N ASP A 561 -14.20 -24.84 -29.60
CA ASP A 561 -13.99 -26.30 -29.54
C ASP A 561 -13.28 -26.70 -28.22
N ASP A 562 -12.27 -25.96 -27.78
CA ASP A 562 -11.61 -26.11 -26.48
C ASP A 562 -12.65 -25.98 -25.33
N LEU A 563 -13.50 -24.95 -25.37
CA LEU A 563 -14.54 -24.73 -24.37
C LEU A 563 -15.63 -25.81 -24.37
N GLU A 564 -15.94 -26.42 -25.52
CA GLU A 564 -16.86 -27.54 -25.61
C GLU A 564 -16.35 -28.77 -24.84
N ILE A 565 -15.10 -29.14 -25.07
CA ILE A 565 -14.43 -30.24 -24.35
C ILE A 565 -14.44 -29.96 -22.84
N LEU A 566 -14.08 -28.74 -22.44
CA LEU A 566 -14.04 -28.35 -21.03
C LEU A 566 -15.44 -28.40 -20.40
N PHE A 567 -16.46 -27.82 -21.03
CA PHE A 567 -17.82 -27.78 -20.47
C PHE A 567 -18.46 -29.16 -20.39
N ASP A 568 -18.17 -30.06 -21.33
CA ASP A 568 -18.59 -31.45 -21.24
C ASP A 568 -17.93 -32.17 -20.05
N ALA A 569 -16.63 -31.99 -19.84
CA ALA A 569 -15.93 -32.56 -18.70
C ALA A 569 -16.50 -32.03 -17.36
N LEU A 570 -16.72 -30.73 -17.25
CA LEU A 570 -17.27 -30.06 -16.06
C LEU A 570 -18.72 -30.48 -15.77
N GLU A 571 -19.52 -30.77 -16.80
CA GLU A 571 -20.87 -31.30 -16.63
C GLU A 571 -20.82 -32.73 -16.06
N LYS A 572 -19.98 -33.59 -16.64
CA LYS A 572 -19.83 -34.98 -16.16
C LYS A 572 -19.26 -35.06 -14.73
N SER A 573 -18.43 -34.11 -14.33
CA SER A 573 -17.93 -34.00 -12.95
C SER A 573 -18.87 -33.25 -12.00
N LYS A 574 -20.05 -32.83 -12.48
CA LYS A 574 -21.09 -32.12 -11.72
C LYS A 574 -20.62 -30.80 -11.10
N CYS A 575 -19.74 -30.07 -11.78
CA CYS A 575 -19.30 -28.74 -11.35
C CYS A 575 -19.69 -27.62 -12.32
N ILE A 576 -20.32 -27.95 -13.45
CA ILE A 576 -20.78 -26.96 -14.45
C ILE A 576 -21.74 -25.91 -13.87
N ASP A 577 -22.56 -26.27 -12.87
CA ASP A 577 -23.54 -25.36 -12.25
C ASP A 577 -22.90 -24.18 -11.52
N LYS A 578 -21.62 -24.29 -11.16
CA LYS A 578 -20.83 -23.21 -10.55
C LYS A 578 -20.19 -22.31 -11.61
N VAL A 579 -20.18 -22.71 -12.88
CA VAL A 579 -19.46 -22.04 -13.97
C VAL A 579 -20.41 -21.17 -14.78
N VAL A 580 -20.00 -19.91 -15.00
CA VAL A 580 -20.73 -18.94 -15.84
C VAL A 580 -19.82 -18.56 -16.99
N PHE A 581 -20.28 -18.77 -18.22
CA PHE A 581 -19.56 -18.29 -19.39
C PHE A 581 -19.87 -16.80 -19.58
N ASP A 582 -18.83 -15.97 -19.55
CA ASP A 582 -18.95 -14.51 -19.46
C ASP A 582 -17.97 -13.82 -20.43
N LEU A 583 -18.50 -13.25 -21.52
CA LEU A 583 -17.67 -12.58 -22.53
C LEU A 583 -17.10 -11.24 -22.06
N SER A 584 -17.58 -10.69 -20.93
CA SER A 584 -16.98 -9.50 -20.31
C SER A 584 -15.70 -9.80 -19.54
N LEU A 585 -15.41 -11.08 -19.25
CA LEU A 585 -14.21 -11.46 -18.53
C LEU A 585 -12.98 -11.29 -19.43
N ALA A 586 -12.39 -10.11 -19.34
CA ALA A 586 -11.14 -9.72 -20.00
C ALA A 586 -9.97 -9.59 -19.01
N ARG A 587 -10.19 -10.00 -17.75
CA ARG A 587 -9.25 -9.89 -16.64
C ARG A 587 -8.04 -10.78 -16.87
N GLY A 588 -6.84 -10.26 -16.70
CA GLY A 588 -5.65 -11.10 -16.74
C GLY A 588 -4.37 -10.33 -16.90
N LEU A 589 -3.30 -10.90 -16.34
CA LEU A 589 -1.95 -10.48 -16.68
C LEU A 589 -1.71 -10.77 -18.16
N ASP A 590 -0.91 -9.93 -18.82
CA ASP A 590 -0.69 -9.95 -20.28
C ASP A 590 -0.18 -11.30 -20.84
N TYR A 591 0.10 -12.27 -19.97
CA TYR A 591 0.66 -13.58 -20.29
C TYR A 591 -0.37 -14.69 -20.55
N TYR A 592 -1.67 -14.51 -20.33
CA TYR A 592 -2.65 -15.58 -20.61
C TYR A 592 -2.84 -15.82 -22.13
N THR A 593 -2.89 -17.08 -22.52
CA THR A 593 -2.95 -17.56 -23.92
C THR A 593 -4.20 -18.40 -24.22
N GLY A 594 -4.87 -18.92 -23.18
CA GLY A 594 -6.01 -19.85 -23.30
C GLY A 594 -7.19 -19.45 -22.43
N VAL A 595 -7.77 -20.41 -21.70
CA VAL A 595 -8.84 -20.13 -20.74
C VAL A 595 -8.41 -19.13 -19.68
N ILE A 596 -9.39 -18.36 -19.22
CA ILE A 596 -9.27 -17.39 -18.14
C ILE A 596 -10.48 -17.60 -17.25
N PHE A 597 -10.27 -17.61 -15.94
CA PHE A 597 -11.37 -17.72 -14.99
C PHE A 597 -11.17 -16.82 -13.79
N GLU A 598 -12.30 -16.39 -13.24
CA GLU A 598 -12.38 -15.52 -12.08
C GLU A 598 -13.55 -15.96 -11.22
N THR A 599 -13.33 -16.13 -9.92
CA THR A 599 -14.39 -16.52 -9.01
C THR A 599 -14.88 -15.35 -8.18
N VAL A 600 -16.19 -15.18 -8.12
CA VAL A 600 -16.85 -14.13 -7.36
C VAL A 600 -17.76 -14.74 -6.30
N PHE A 601 -17.70 -14.21 -5.09
CA PHE A 601 -18.59 -14.60 -4.01
C PHE A 601 -19.99 -13.97 -4.19
N LYS A 602 -21.06 -14.76 -4.01
CA LYS A 602 -22.46 -14.33 -4.19
C LYS A 602 -23.18 -13.93 -2.89
N GLY A 603 -22.52 -14.03 -1.75
CA GLY A 603 -23.13 -13.63 -0.48
C GLY A 603 -23.21 -12.12 -0.26
N THR A 604 -23.67 -11.73 0.93
CA THR A 604 -23.89 -10.32 1.32
C THR A 604 -22.61 -9.52 1.48
N THR A 605 -21.48 -10.20 1.77
CA THR A 605 -20.20 -9.54 1.99
C THR A 605 -19.53 -9.22 0.66
N GLN A 606 -19.54 -7.95 0.27
CA GLN A 606 -18.84 -7.51 -0.94
C GLN A 606 -17.32 -7.51 -0.73
N VAL A 607 -16.66 -8.55 -1.24
CA VAL A 607 -15.18 -8.68 -1.20
C VAL A 607 -14.53 -8.63 -2.59
N GLY A 608 -15.32 -8.56 -3.66
CA GLY A 608 -14.83 -8.69 -5.04
C GLY A 608 -14.49 -10.14 -5.39
N SER A 609 -13.61 -10.35 -6.37
CA SER A 609 -13.14 -11.68 -6.76
C SER A 609 -12.31 -12.37 -5.68
N ILE A 610 -12.54 -13.65 -5.46
CA ILE A 610 -11.86 -14.46 -4.42
C ILE A 610 -10.80 -15.39 -5.00
N ALA A 611 -10.83 -15.68 -6.30
CA ALA A 611 -9.83 -16.48 -6.99
C ALA A 611 -9.74 -16.05 -8.46
N ALA A 612 -8.57 -16.23 -9.07
CA ALA A 612 -8.40 -16.00 -10.50
C ALA A 612 -7.30 -16.92 -11.05
N GLY A 613 -7.36 -17.19 -12.35
CA GLY A 613 -6.36 -18.01 -13.01
C GLY A 613 -6.60 -18.13 -14.51
N GLY A 614 -5.79 -18.97 -15.15
CA GLY A 614 -5.88 -19.21 -16.57
C GLY A 614 -4.68 -19.94 -17.13
N ARG A 615 -4.70 -20.16 -18.45
CA ARG A 615 -3.65 -20.82 -19.22
C ARG A 615 -2.66 -19.79 -19.78
N TYR A 616 -1.37 -20.01 -19.63
CA TYR A 616 -0.28 -19.06 -19.92
C TYR A 616 0.93 -19.74 -20.60
N ASP A 617 0.72 -20.31 -21.78
CA ASP A 617 1.67 -21.24 -22.38
C ASP A 617 3.05 -20.64 -22.75
N ASN A 618 3.14 -19.31 -22.85
CA ASN A 618 4.34 -18.62 -23.31
C ASN A 618 5.25 -18.13 -22.17
N LEU A 619 4.77 -18.08 -20.92
CA LEU A 619 5.48 -17.40 -19.83
C LEU A 619 6.79 -18.10 -19.47
N ILE A 620 6.78 -19.43 -19.39
CA ILE A 620 7.96 -20.24 -19.05
C ILE A 620 9.04 -20.08 -20.12
N GLY A 621 8.66 -20.07 -21.40
CA GLY A 621 9.59 -19.85 -22.51
C GLY A 621 10.22 -18.46 -22.54
N MET A 622 9.75 -17.50 -21.74
CA MET A 622 10.44 -16.20 -21.60
C MET A 622 11.69 -16.27 -20.72
N PHE A 623 11.87 -17.35 -19.96
CA PHE A 623 12.99 -17.55 -19.03
C PHE A 623 13.98 -18.63 -19.47
N GLY A 624 13.69 -19.34 -20.56
CA GLY A 624 14.50 -20.45 -21.05
C GLY A 624 14.32 -20.68 -22.54
N THR A 625 14.98 -21.71 -23.08
CA THR A 625 14.94 -22.02 -24.52
C THR A 625 13.78 -22.93 -24.93
N LYS A 626 13.10 -23.55 -23.96
CA LYS A 626 11.99 -24.47 -24.20
C LYS A 626 10.67 -23.79 -23.85
N GLN A 627 9.69 -23.94 -24.74
CA GLN A 627 8.30 -23.62 -24.42
C GLN A 627 7.69 -24.77 -23.60
N VAL A 628 7.07 -24.41 -22.49
CA VAL A 628 6.37 -25.35 -21.60
C VAL A 628 4.99 -24.76 -21.34
N PRO A 629 3.90 -25.38 -21.84
CA PRO A 629 2.56 -24.89 -21.59
C PRO A 629 2.21 -25.02 -20.10
N ALA A 630 1.39 -24.11 -19.60
CA ALA A 630 1.03 -24.10 -18.19
C ALA A 630 -0.35 -23.48 -17.95
N VAL A 631 -1.03 -23.97 -16.92
CA VAL A 631 -2.31 -23.44 -16.44
C VAL A 631 -2.31 -23.46 -14.92
N GLY A 632 -2.94 -22.47 -14.30
CA GLY A 632 -3.02 -22.42 -12.85
C GLY A 632 -4.07 -21.47 -12.31
N VAL A 633 -4.22 -21.52 -10.98
CA VAL A 633 -5.16 -20.71 -10.21
C VAL A 633 -4.50 -20.17 -8.97
N SER A 634 -4.86 -18.95 -8.59
CA SER A 634 -4.49 -18.32 -7.34
C SER A 634 -5.75 -17.98 -6.52
N LEU A 635 -5.78 -18.44 -5.28
CA LEU A 635 -6.80 -18.06 -4.31
C LEU A 635 -6.39 -16.78 -3.58
N GLY A 636 -7.23 -15.74 -3.68
CA GLY A 636 -7.14 -14.50 -2.92
C GLY A 636 -7.57 -14.71 -1.47
N ILE A 637 -6.77 -15.47 -0.72
CA ILE A 637 -7.15 -16.02 0.58
C ILE A 637 -7.52 -14.96 1.64
N GLU A 638 -6.99 -13.73 1.56
CA GLU A 638 -7.39 -12.65 2.46
C GLU A 638 -8.88 -12.28 2.37
N ARG A 639 -9.45 -12.35 1.16
CA ARG A 639 -10.88 -12.09 0.93
C ARG A 639 -11.72 -13.25 1.46
N VAL A 640 -11.23 -14.47 1.27
CA VAL A 640 -11.84 -15.70 1.82
C VAL A 640 -11.84 -15.67 3.35
N PHE A 641 -10.73 -15.30 4.00
CA PHE A 641 -10.69 -15.11 5.46
C PHE A 641 -11.73 -14.10 5.95
N THR A 642 -11.89 -12.99 5.22
CA THR A 642 -12.91 -11.99 5.55
C THR A 642 -14.33 -12.57 5.48
N ILE A 643 -14.61 -13.41 4.49
CA ILE A 643 -15.91 -14.11 4.36
C ILE A 643 -16.08 -15.11 5.52
N MET A 644 -15.10 -15.97 5.77
CA MET A 644 -15.15 -16.98 6.83
C MET A 644 -15.34 -16.35 8.22
N GLU A 645 -14.62 -15.28 8.53
CA GLU A 645 -14.77 -14.53 9.78
C GLU A 645 -16.19 -13.95 9.93
N GLN A 646 -16.79 -13.46 8.85
CA GLN A 646 -18.15 -12.95 8.87
C GLN A 646 -19.18 -14.07 9.07
N LEU A 647 -19.04 -15.18 8.34
CA LEU A 647 -19.92 -16.34 8.49
C LEU A 647 -19.86 -16.94 9.90
N GLN A 648 -18.67 -17.01 10.50
CA GLN A 648 -18.53 -17.46 11.89
C GLN A 648 -19.28 -16.55 12.87
N LYS A 649 -19.19 -15.22 12.68
CA LYS A 649 -19.96 -14.25 13.48
C LYS A 649 -21.46 -14.44 13.31
N ASP A 650 -21.93 -14.60 12.07
CA ASP A 650 -23.35 -14.77 11.75
C ASP A 650 -23.91 -16.08 12.33
N ARG A 651 -23.12 -17.17 12.28
CA ARG A 651 -23.46 -18.48 12.86
C ARG A 651 -23.26 -18.55 14.39
N LYS A 652 -22.79 -17.47 15.03
CA LYS A 652 -22.39 -17.43 16.46
C LYS A 652 -21.41 -18.55 16.83
N GLN A 653 -20.60 -19.01 15.86
CA GLN A 653 -19.55 -19.99 16.12
C GLN A 653 -18.37 -19.30 16.78
N THR A 654 -17.91 -19.88 17.88
CA THR A 654 -16.80 -19.33 18.65
C THR A 654 -15.52 -20.09 18.34
N THR A 655 -14.54 -19.43 17.74
CA THR A 655 -13.24 -20.06 17.43
C THR A 655 -12.33 -20.01 18.66
N ARG A 656 -11.66 -21.13 18.95
CA ARG A 656 -10.67 -21.22 20.02
C ARG A 656 -9.31 -20.72 19.50
N PRO A 657 -8.58 -19.89 20.26
CA PRO A 657 -7.27 -19.39 19.83
C PRO A 657 -6.17 -20.44 19.96
N THR A 658 -6.42 -21.53 20.69
CA THR A 658 -5.47 -22.64 20.86
C THR A 658 -6.17 -23.99 20.70
N GLU A 659 -5.37 -25.03 20.48
CA GLU A 659 -5.84 -26.41 20.43
C GLU A 659 -5.64 -27.16 21.76
N THR A 660 -5.37 -26.43 22.86
CA THR A 660 -5.11 -27.02 24.18
C THR A 660 -6.29 -27.89 24.61
N GLN A 661 -6.08 -29.19 24.78
CA GLN A 661 -7.12 -30.14 25.19
C GLN A 661 -7.36 -30.09 26.69
N VAL A 662 -6.31 -29.89 27.49
CA VAL A 662 -6.39 -30.00 28.94
C VAL A 662 -5.53 -28.96 29.66
N LEU A 663 -6.07 -28.39 30.74
CA LEU A 663 -5.34 -27.53 31.68
C LEU A 663 -5.02 -28.31 32.96
N LEU A 664 -3.75 -28.52 33.25
CA LEU A 664 -3.29 -29.05 34.53
C LEU A 664 -3.21 -27.92 35.56
N SER A 665 -4.08 -27.99 36.55
CA SER A 665 -4.27 -26.98 37.60
C SER A 665 -3.73 -27.48 38.93
N ILE A 666 -2.51 -27.06 39.27
CA ILE A 666 -1.85 -27.38 40.53
C ILE A 666 -2.17 -26.30 41.57
N LEU A 667 -2.92 -26.67 42.61
CA LEU A 667 -3.24 -25.82 43.74
C LEU A 667 -2.06 -25.77 44.71
N GLY A 668 -1.30 -24.68 44.65
CA GLY A 668 -0.14 -24.49 45.51
C GLY A 668 0.72 -23.29 45.14
N ASP A 669 1.80 -23.07 45.89
CA ASP A 669 2.77 -22.03 45.59
C ASP A 669 3.86 -22.52 44.61
N LYS A 670 4.88 -21.70 44.39
CA LYS A 670 5.98 -22.00 43.45
C LYS A 670 6.74 -23.29 43.79
N SER A 671 6.69 -23.78 45.02
CA SER A 671 7.34 -25.05 45.41
C SER A 671 6.76 -26.26 44.69
N LYS A 672 5.50 -26.17 44.21
CA LYS A 672 4.81 -27.24 43.47
C LYS A 672 5.16 -27.30 41.98
N LEU A 673 6.10 -26.48 41.51
CA LEU A 673 6.53 -26.49 40.12
C LEU A 673 7.12 -27.84 39.68
N SER A 674 7.84 -28.54 40.56
CA SER A 674 8.39 -29.87 40.26
C SER A 674 7.30 -30.89 39.95
N LEU A 675 6.24 -30.92 40.76
CA LEU A 675 5.07 -31.76 40.54
C LEU A 675 4.34 -31.37 39.24
N ALA A 676 4.16 -30.07 39.00
CA ALA A 676 3.54 -29.59 37.76
C ALA A 676 4.32 -30.07 36.53
N ALA A 677 5.66 -29.98 36.59
CA ALA A 677 6.55 -30.41 35.52
C ALA A 677 6.47 -31.92 35.28
N GLU A 678 6.41 -32.75 36.33
CA GLU A 678 6.20 -34.20 36.22
C GLU A 678 4.90 -34.52 35.49
N LEU A 679 3.78 -34.05 36.02
CA LEU A 679 2.44 -34.40 35.52
C LEU A 679 2.15 -33.83 34.13
N VAL A 680 2.58 -32.59 33.83
CA VAL A 680 2.39 -32.03 32.48
C VAL A 680 3.28 -32.73 31.46
N SER A 681 4.47 -33.21 31.87
CA SER A 681 5.35 -33.97 30.99
C SER A 681 4.79 -35.34 30.64
N GLU A 682 4.04 -35.99 31.55
CA GLU A 682 3.30 -37.21 31.24
C GLU A 682 2.26 -36.96 30.13
N LEU A 683 1.48 -35.88 30.23
CA LEU A 683 0.51 -35.47 29.20
C LEU A 683 1.20 -35.18 27.86
N TRP A 684 2.28 -34.40 27.85
CA TRP A 684 3.03 -34.09 26.63
C TRP A 684 3.72 -35.32 26.02
N SER A 685 4.26 -36.22 26.84
CA SER A 685 4.85 -37.49 26.38
C SER A 685 3.80 -38.38 25.73
N ALA A 686 2.54 -38.29 26.18
CA ALA A 686 1.39 -38.92 25.55
C ALA A 686 0.85 -38.14 24.33
N LYS A 687 1.53 -37.08 23.87
CA LYS A 687 1.13 -36.22 22.74
C LYS A 687 -0.22 -35.51 22.94
N LEU A 688 -0.65 -35.33 24.19
CA LEU A 688 -1.81 -34.50 24.51
C LEU A 688 -1.40 -33.03 24.53
N LYS A 689 -2.26 -32.16 24.00
CA LYS A 689 -2.05 -30.71 23.96
C LYS A 689 -2.41 -30.14 25.33
N ALA A 690 -1.44 -30.09 26.25
CA ALA A 690 -1.66 -29.67 27.63
C ALA A 690 -1.01 -28.32 27.97
N GLU A 691 -1.61 -27.58 28.89
CA GLU A 691 -1.02 -26.44 29.57
C GLU A 691 -1.05 -26.66 31.08
N TYR A 692 -0.29 -25.89 31.86
CA TYR A 692 -0.35 -25.96 33.31
C TYR A 692 -0.38 -24.58 33.97
N VAL A 693 -1.01 -24.50 35.14
CA VAL A 693 -1.00 -23.34 36.03
C VAL A 693 -0.67 -23.82 37.44
N VAL A 694 0.29 -23.14 38.08
CA VAL A 694 0.57 -23.31 39.52
C VAL A 694 0.12 -22.05 40.24
N SER A 695 -0.91 -22.17 41.07
CA SER A 695 -1.37 -21.03 41.87
C SER A 695 -2.20 -21.47 43.07
N THR A 696 -2.05 -20.74 44.18
CA THR A 696 -2.92 -20.84 45.35
C THR A 696 -4.31 -20.27 45.09
N ARG A 697 -4.49 -19.42 44.07
CA ARG A 697 -5.77 -18.79 43.74
C ARG A 697 -6.52 -19.63 42.71
N PHE A 698 -7.57 -20.32 43.13
CA PHE A 698 -8.43 -21.12 42.25
C PHE A 698 -8.99 -20.31 41.07
N SER A 699 -9.30 -19.02 41.27
CA SER A 699 -9.82 -18.13 40.21
C SER A 699 -8.89 -18.08 39.00
N LYS A 700 -7.56 -18.04 39.19
CA LYS A 700 -6.59 -17.96 38.09
C LYS A 700 -6.63 -19.19 37.18
N HIS A 701 -6.95 -20.36 37.73
CA HIS A 701 -7.08 -21.60 36.95
C HIS A 701 -8.33 -21.55 36.07
N ILE A 702 -9.45 -21.14 36.65
CA ILE A 702 -10.72 -20.98 35.93
C ILE A 702 -10.63 -19.88 34.86
N ASP A 703 -10.02 -18.75 35.20
CA ASP A 703 -9.83 -17.63 34.27
C ASP A 703 -9.00 -18.06 33.07
N ARG A 704 -7.89 -18.80 33.28
CA ARG A 704 -7.07 -19.35 32.20
C ARG A 704 -7.85 -20.32 31.32
N ALA A 705 -8.57 -21.25 31.93
CA ALA A 705 -9.35 -22.25 31.20
C ALA A 705 -10.46 -21.59 30.36
N LYS A 706 -11.13 -20.56 30.90
CA LYS A 706 -12.16 -19.79 30.18
C LYS A 706 -11.58 -18.93 29.06
N GLU A 707 -10.45 -18.27 29.29
CA GLU A 707 -9.79 -17.40 28.31
C GLU A 707 -9.45 -18.16 27.02
N SER A 708 -8.86 -19.36 27.14
CA SER A 708 -8.50 -20.20 25.99
C SER A 708 -9.57 -21.24 25.62
N ARG A 709 -10.70 -21.23 26.35
CA ARG A 709 -11.82 -22.20 26.23
C ARG A 709 -11.33 -23.64 26.20
N ILE A 710 -10.48 -24.00 27.16
CA ILE A 710 -9.92 -25.34 27.30
C ILE A 710 -11.04 -26.27 27.77
N PRO A 711 -11.29 -27.43 27.12
CA PRO A 711 -12.45 -28.26 27.44
C PRO A 711 -12.26 -29.06 28.74
N TRP A 712 -11.03 -29.50 29.03
CA TRP A 712 -10.74 -30.30 30.22
C TRP A 712 -9.82 -29.57 31.20
N MET A 713 -10.02 -29.83 32.49
CA MET A 713 -9.16 -29.35 33.56
C MET A 713 -8.84 -30.50 34.52
N ILE A 714 -7.55 -30.69 34.84
CA ILE A 714 -7.09 -31.64 35.85
C ILE A 714 -6.69 -30.87 37.09
N LEU A 715 -7.45 -31.03 38.17
CA LEU A 715 -7.22 -30.37 39.45
C LEU A 715 -6.38 -31.27 40.34
N VAL A 716 -5.27 -30.74 40.86
CA VAL A 716 -4.35 -31.44 41.77
C VAL A 716 -4.04 -30.56 42.97
N GLY A 717 -4.43 -31.02 44.15
CA GLY A 717 -4.05 -30.45 45.44
C GLY A 717 -3.44 -31.51 46.36
N ASP A 718 -3.04 -31.10 47.57
CA ASP A 718 -2.39 -32.00 48.53
C ASP A 718 -3.29 -33.18 48.92
N LYS A 719 -4.60 -32.94 49.06
CA LYS A 719 -5.58 -33.99 49.43
C LYS A 719 -5.73 -35.05 48.33
N GLU A 720 -5.71 -34.63 47.07
CA GLU A 720 -5.81 -35.53 45.93
C GLU A 720 -4.54 -36.38 45.81
N LEU A 721 -3.36 -35.78 46.00
CA LEU A 721 -2.08 -36.48 46.00
C LEU A 721 -1.95 -37.51 47.13
N GLU A 722 -2.37 -37.16 48.35
CA GLU A 722 -2.38 -38.10 49.49
C GLU A 722 -3.24 -39.34 49.22
N LYS A 723 -4.30 -39.18 48.41
CA LYS A 723 -5.21 -40.26 48.01
C LYS A 723 -4.76 -40.99 46.73
N GLY A 724 -3.69 -40.54 46.07
CA GLY A 724 -3.23 -41.09 44.80
C GLY A 724 -4.19 -40.86 43.63
N ILE A 725 -4.99 -39.80 43.66
CA ILE A 725 -5.98 -39.44 42.63
C ILE A 725 -5.71 -38.05 42.05
N VAL A 726 -6.36 -37.74 40.93
CA VAL A 726 -6.53 -36.39 40.39
C VAL A 726 -8.01 -36.16 40.08
N LYS A 727 -8.44 -34.90 40.10
CA LYS A 727 -9.81 -34.53 39.75
C LYS A 727 -9.88 -34.09 38.30
N MET A 728 -10.63 -34.82 37.47
CA MET A 728 -10.83 -34.50 36.08
C MET A 728 -12.18 -33.80 35.91
N LYS A 729 -12.16 -32.61 35.31
CA LYS A 729 -13.35 -31.77 35.13
C LYS A 729 -13.55 -31.41 33.66
N ASN A 730 -14.73 -31.73 33.15
CA ASN A 730 -15.18 -31.25 31.85
C ASN A 730 -15.84 -29.87 32.03
N LEU A 731 -15.33 -28.85 31.35
CA LEU A 731 -15.83 -27.48 31.48
C LEU A 731 -17.07 -27.19 30.65
N GLU A 732 -17.41 -28.05 29.68
CA GLU A 732 -18.64 -27.95 28.88
C GLU A 732 -19.82 -28.60 29.61
N THR A 733 -19.64 -29.84 30.09
CA THR A 733 -20.71 -30.59 30.80
C THR A 733 -20.76 -30.28 32.29
N THR A 734 -19.72 -29.65 32.84
CA THR A 734 -19.51 -29.38 34.27
C THR A 734 -19.38 -30.63 35.15
N VAL A 735 -19.24 -31.81 34.54
CA VAL A 735 -19.01 -33.09 35.23
C VAL A 735 -17.59 -33.13 35.78
N GLU A 736 -17.45 -33.64 37.01
CA GLU A 736 -16.18 -33.79 37.72
C GLU A 736 -16.08 -35.20 38.28
N GLU A 737 -14.95 -35.86 38.05
CA GLU A 737 -14.71 -37.24 38.43
C GLU A 737 -13.32 -37.40 39.08
N ASP A 738 -13.24 -38.25 40.10
CA ASP A 738 -11.99 -38.62 40.75
C ASP A 738 -11.34 -39.78 39.96
N VAL A 739 -10.16 -39.55 39.39
CA VAL A 739 -9.44 -40.51 38.55
C VAL A 739 -8.13 -40.92 39.23
N PRO A 740 -7.71 -42.20 39.22
CA PRO A 740 -6.40 -42.59 39.72
C PRO A 740 -5.27 -41.83 39.02
N ARG A 741 -4.29 -41.35 39.80
CA ARG A 741 -3.11 -40.64 39.26
C ARG A 741 -2.33 -41.47 38.24
N SER A 742 -2.38 -42.80 38.32
CA SER A 742 -1.68 -43.67 37.37
C SER A 742 -2.33 -43.76 35.99
N SER A 743 -3.62 -43.40 35.84
CA SER A 743 -4.39 -43.63 34.61
C SER A 743 -5.04 -42.38 34.04
N PHE A 744 -4.83 -41.19 34.63
CA PHE A 744 -5.51 -39.97 34.18
C PHE A 744 -5.18 -39.57 32.73
N VAL A 745 -3.97 -39.91 32.25
CA VAL A 745 -3.57 -39.67 30.86
C VAL A 745 -4.35 -40.54 29.88
N GLU A 746 -4.62 -41.80 30.24
CA GLU A 746 -5.40 -42.74 29.42
C GLU A 746 -6.86 -42.32 29.35
N ASN A 747 -7.44 -41.90 30.48
CA ASN A 747 -8.81 -41.41 30.54
C ASN A 747 -9.04 -40.15 29.67
N LEU A 748 -8.02 -39.30 29.49
CA LEU A 748 -8.06 -38.14 28.59
C LEU A 748 -7.89 -38.48 27.11
N ARG A 749 -7.46 -39.71 26.76
CA ARG A 749 -7.34 -40.15 25.37
C ARG A 749 -8.63 -40.80 24.87
N ASP A 750 -9.32 -41.51 25.75
CA ASP A 750 -10.51 -42.29 25.40
C ASP A 750 -11.83 -41.50 25.50
N GLY A 751 -11.81 -40.34 26.17
CA GLY A 751 -12.93 -39.40 26.29
C GLY A 751 -12.66 -38.07 25.61
#